data_AF-A0A954D142-F1
#
_entry.id   AF-A0A954D142-F1
#
_cell.length_a   1.000
_cell.length_b   1.000
_cell.length_c   1.000
_cell.angle_alpha   90.00
_cell.angle_beta   90.00
_cell.angle_gamma   90.00
#
_symmetry.space_group_name_H-M   'P 1'
#
loop_
_entity.id
_entity.type
_entity.pdbx_description
1 polymer ?
#
loop_
_entity_poly.entity_id
_entity_poly.type
_entity_poly.pdbx_seq_one_letter_code
_entity_poly.pdbx_strand_id
1 'polypeptide(L)'
;MNVRPKLCAVLTALLCAIAACSTQTTDPQLLPKGGVDAATGTLAAPAPAKQDPQDKLMQERERFLIQKYLSDARRARADSKPQLAMAFLLEAEKLDPANREVLRELQSLRAESGQAAGTANTFDKAMQDRQKIQQQAARARVEAYLQQGKELLRASNFDLAIQQFRAAKLQIEALPWVNWKPLEDQTRGLLNDAEAKRTAYESEMVDAQQAAARQKTMEAEARERARITAKVNKLIQTAEKAFVVRRFKEAQHLAELALSEDPGNPLARDLYNASSKSMRAAFKEQYFREKAIEYLRNREAREDLLNPQTEVMRVNGSTWARAVRRGGQKLPSIALDPEDAATTKRVAETEIGRMSFKPDGNGPYQEAFKVLATQSRVTIIVTNEGKEVITGEDLKLDLDLVTPMTLKNMLNLMCGKSEKLAWTIRNGVVLITNKTKAGGDNVLVTHDIRSLIFPTTAFLPASISNLPTGDSESTVPRTGGESDEKVALIEMDTLVSQIKAATGTGYWDGESGASIDQVDGGYLLIKANPKMQHEVAKFLADMVRISTAVVTVETKFLTINENFLQEVGVDFRGTGGAGNKGTVAPLDDLSNGLQTNASAGRDNSGTADPAASPLSGFFYDDGGDGDYRGRTENFFTDRLGRILTPTGGLTAAWTYLNDLQVNMIFRAVEKSESAQLVNAQTVTVLNNNRANVSVINQTSYVRDFDVEVAQASFIADPKIDVI
;
A
#
# COMPACT_ATOMS: atom_id res chain seq x y z
N MET A 1 -21.08 -32.37 -51.27
CA MET A 1 -20.75 -33.65 -50.61
C MET A 1 -20.76 -33.45 -49.10
N ASN A 2 -21.05 -34.53 -48.35
CA ASN A 2 -20.93 -34.81 -46.91
C ASN A 2 -20.83 -33.61 -45.93
N VAL A 3 -21.79 -33.30 -45.03
CA VAL A 3 -22.51 -34.12 -44.00
C VAL A 3 -21.65 -34.48 -42.77
N ARG A 4 -21.80 -33.69 -41.69
CA ARG A 4 -22.24 -34.03 -40.29
C ARG A 4 -21.74 -35.35 -39.61
N PRO A 5 -21.93 -35.55 -38.28
CA PRO A 5 -21.78 -34.67 -37.08
C PRO A 5 -21.30 -35.45 -35.80
N LYS A 6 -21.51 -34.89 -34.57
CA LYS A 6 -21.67 -35.61 -33.27
C LYS A 6 -20.41 -36.36 -32.73
N LEU A 7 -20.29 -36.86 -31.49
CA LEU A 7 -20.94 -36.67 -30.16
C LEU A 7 -19.93 -37.14 -29.08
N CYS A 8 -20.03 -36.66 -27.83
CA CYS A 8 -20.13 -37.51 -26.60
C CYS A 8 -20.11 -36.69 -25.30
N ALA A 9 -20.84 -37.17 -24.27
CA ALA A 9 -20.81 -36.68 -22.90
C ALA A 9 -21.29 -37.78 -21.93
N VAL A 10 -20.59 -37.97 -20.80
CA VAL A 10 -20.88 -38.85 -19.64
C VAL A 10 -20.09 -38.20 -18.46
N LEU A 11 -20.67 -37.76 -17.33
CA LEU A 11 -21.15 -38.52 -16.13
C LEU A 11 -20.03 -39.36 -15.47
N THR A 12 -19.87 -39.54 -14.15
CA THR A 12 -20.62 -39.29 -12.88
C THR A 12 -19.59 -38.92 -11.77
N ALA A 13 -19.89 -38.23 -10.66
CA ALA A 13 -20.53 -38.68 -9.40
C ALA A 13 -19.96 -39.99 -8.78
N LEU A 14 -19.80 -40.18 -7.46
CA LEU A 14 -20.21 -39.40 -6.26
C LEU A 14 -19.00 -39.24 -5.26
N LEU A 15 -18.90 -39.46 -3.92
CA LEU A 15 -19.74 -39.89 -2.78
C LEU A 15 -19.13 -39.35 -1.42
N CYS A 16 -19.39 -40.00 -0.27
CA CYS A 16 -19.01 -39.63 1.12
C CYS A 16 -17.60 -40.11 1.57
N ALA A 17 -16.94 -39.78 2.70
CA ALA A 17 -17.27 -39.19 4.04
C ALA A 17 -17.87 -40.14 5.13
N ILE A 18 -17.34 -40.12 6.37
CA ILE A 18 -17.95 -40.43 7.72
C ILE A 18 -16.93 -41.00 8.75
N ALA A 19 -17.07 -40.58 10.04
CA ALA A 19 -16.53 -41.11 11.32
C ALA A 19 -15.00 -41.31 11.50
N ALA A 20 -14.33 -41.09 12.66
CA ALA A 20 -14.63 -40.81 14.09
C ALA A 20 -14.56 -41.99 15.10
N CYS A 21 -13.53 -41.94 15.98
CA CYS A 21 -13.34 -42.53 17.33
C CYS A 21 -12.04 -41.87 17.89
N SER A 22 -11.84 -41.38 19.13
CA SER A 22 -12.27 -41.71 20.50
C SER A 22 -11.29 -42.63 21.27
N THR A 23 -10.64 -42.10 22.32
CA THR A 23 -10.15 -42.86 23.50
C THR A 23 -9.80 -41.95 24.68
N GLN A 24 -10.24 -42.34 25.88
CA GLN A 24 -9.53 -42.14 27.17
C GLN A 24 -8.80 -43.49 27.45
N THR A 25 -7.95 -43.76 28.45
CA THR A 25 -7.68 -43.27 29.83
C THR A 25 -6.13 -43.25 30.07
N THR A 26 -5.47 -43.06 31.24
CA THR A 26 -5.73 -43.50 32.63
C THR A 26 -4.82 -42.79 33.67
N ASP A 27 -5.26 -42.80 34.93
CA ASP A 27 -4.61 -42.42 36.22
C ASP A 27 -3.42 -43.32 36.65
N PRO A 28 -2.77 -43.23 37.87
CA PRO A 28 -2.95 -42.33 39.05
C PRO A 28 -1.63 -41.74 39.68
N GLN A 29 -1.71 -40.97 40.80
CA GLN A 29 -1.13 -41.37 42.12
C GLN A 29 -1.20 -40.34 43.31
N LEU A 30 -1.57 -40.89 44.49
CA LEU A 30 -1.09 -40.64 45.87
C LEU A 30 -1.44 -39.38 46.72
N LEU A 31 -1.60 -39.65 48.03
CA LEU A 31 -1.75 -38.75 49.19
C LEU A 31 -0.51 -38.86 50.11
N PRO A 32 -0.27 -37.93 51.06
CA PRO A 32 -0.34 -38.37 52.47
C PRO A 32 -0.85 -37.35 53.52
N LYS A 33 -0.94 -37.86 54.76
CA LYS A 33 -1.55 -37.33 55.99
C LYS A 33 -0.80 -36.13 56.63
N GLY A 34 -1.57 -35.18 57.17
CA GLY A 34 -1.82 -34.99 58.63
C GLY A 34 -0.68 -34.60 59.59
N GLY A 35 -0.98 -33.66 60.51
CA GLY A 35 -0.16 -33.31 61.68
C GLY A 35 -0.96 -32.52 62.74
N VAL A 36 -0.64 -32.71 64.01
CA VAL A 36 -1.20 -32.02 65.21
C VAL A 36 -0.15 -32.04 66.31
N ASP A 37 -0.04 -30.97 67.10
CA ASP A 37 0.80 -30.94 68.30
C ASP A 37 0.34 -29.89 69.32
N ALA A 38 0.59 -30.14 70.61
CA ALA A 38 0.34 -29.22 71.72
C ALA A 38 1.02 -29.70 73.03
N ALA A 39 1.66 -28.79 73.79
CA ALA A 39 1.74 -28.78 75.27
C ALA A 39 2.80 -27.80 75.80
N THR A 40 2.53 -27.15 76.94
CA THR A 40 3.32 -27.20 78.20
C THR A 40 2.72 -26.23 79.26
N GLY A 41 3.09 -26.39 80.55
CA GLY A 41 2.56 -25.60 81.67
C GLY A 41 3.43 -25.72 82.95
N THR A 42 3.00 -25.14 84.08
CA THR A 42 3.78 -25.15 85.36
C THR A 42 2.87 -24.98 86.61
N LEU A 43 3.35 -25.29 87.83
CA LEU A 43 2.52 -25.47 89.06
C LEU A 43 3.12 -24.88 90.36
N ALA A 44 2.24 -24.42 91.28
CA ALA A 44 2.42 -24.03 92.70
C ALA A 44 1.03 -23.72 93.33
N ALA A 45 0.72 -23.64 94.64
CA ALA A 45 1.29 -24.14 95.93
C ALA A 45 0.14 -24.11 97.02
N PRO A 46 0.26 -24.75 98.23
CA PRO A 46 -0.94 -25.16 99.00
C PRO A 46 -1.18 -24.60 100.43
N ALA A 47 -2.37 -24.95 100.97
CA ALA A 47 -2.84 -24.99 102.40
C ALA A 47 -3.34 -23.68 103.06
N PRO A 48 -4.14 -23.72 104.17
CA PRO A 48 -4.81 -24.85 104.87
C PRO A 48 -6.35 -24.68 105.04
N ALA A 49 -7.03 -25.60 105.75
CA ALA A 49 -8.50 -25.67 105.89
C ALA A 49 -9.11 -25.06 107.18
N LYS A 50 -10.39 -24.66 107.13
CA LYS A 50 -11.27 -24.37 108.29
C LYS A 50 -12.75 -24.68 107.97
N GLN A 51 -13.41 -25.40 108.88
CA GLN A 51 -14.88 -25.56 109.10
C GLN A 51 -15.82 -25.54 107.88
N ASP A 52 -16.54 -26.65 107.67
CA ASP A 52 -17.42 -26.85 106.52
C ASP A 52 -18.41 -25.70 106.24
N PRO A 53 -18.33 -25.07 105.06
CA PRO A 53 -19.36 -24.14 104.59
C PRO A 53 -20.72 -24.82 104.39
N GLN A 54 -20.74 -26.15 104.24
CA GLN A 54 -21.93 -26.91 103.87
C GLN A 54 -23.03 -26.81 104.93
N ASP A 55 -22.73 -26.95 106.22
CA ASP A 55 -23.76 -26.87 107.28
C ASP A 55 -24.41 -25.48 107.35
N LYS A 56 -23.63 -24.41 107.19
CA LYS A 56 -24.17 -23.04 107.14
C LYS A 56 -24.99 -22.81 105.88
N LEU A 57 -24.48 -23.22 104.72
CA LEU A 57 -25.17 -23.08 103.44
C LEU A 57 -26.47 -23.90 103.41
N MET A 58 -26.50 -25.06 104.06
CA MET A 58 -27.70 -25.88 104.23
C MET A 58 -28.72 -25.18 105.13
N GLN A 59 -28.32 -24.66 106.31
CA GLN A 59 -29.23 -23.91 107.19
C GLN A 59 -29.75 -22.61 106.56
N GLU A 60 -28.92 -21.89 105.79
CA GLU A 60 -29.36 -20.71 105.02
C GLU A 60 -30.32 -21.09 103.89
N ARG A 61 -30.04 -22.19 103.17
CA ARG A 61 -30.91 -22.74 102.13
C ARG A 61 -32.25 -23.22 102.70
N GLU A 62 -32.26 -23.89 103.85
CA GLU A 62 -33.47 -24.33 104.55
C GLU A 62 -34.31 -23.12 104.98
N ARG A 63 -33.70 -22.10 105.61
CA ARG A 63 -34.39 -20.84 105.97
C ARG A 63 -34.96 -20.14 104.74
N PHE A 64 -34.21 -20.05 103.65
CA PHE A 64 -34.67 -19.46 102.39
C PHE A 64 -35.83 -20.25 101.78
N LEU A 65 -35.76 -21.58 101.77
CA LEU A 65 -36.84 -22.44 101.30
C LEU A 65 -38.10 -22.33 102.17
N ILE A 66 -37.96 -22.27 103.50
CA ILE A 66 -39.07 -22.06 104.43
C ILE A 66 -39.72 -20.69 104.19
N GLN A 67 -38.95 -19.61 104.07
CA GLN A 67 -39.47 -18.28 103.72
C GLN A 67 -40.18 -18.29 102.36
N LYS A 68 -39.61 -18.97 101.36
CA LYS A 68 -40.22 -19.10 100.04
C LYS A 68 -41.56 -19.83 100.13
N TYR A 69 -41.62 -21.02 100.75
CA TYR A 69 -42.85 -21.78 100.90
C TYR A 69 -43.91 -21.03 101.73
N LEU A 70 -43.52 -20.25 102.75
CA LEU A 70 -44.43 -19.33 103.45
C LEU A 70 -44.99 -18.24 102.51
N SER A 71 -44.14 -17.65 101.65
CA SER A 71 -44.57 -16.60 100.71
C SER A 71 -45.48 -17.15 99.59
N ASP A 72 -45.17 -18.33 99.05
CA ASP A 72 -45.95 -18.99 98.01
C ASP A 72 -47.25 -19.59 98.61
N ALA A 73 -47.26 -20.01 99.88
CA ALA A 73 -48.48 -20.37 100.60
C ALA A 73 -49.40 -19.16 100.83
N ARG A 74 -48.87 -18.00 101.24
CA ARG A 74 -49.65 -16.75 101.40
C ARG A 74 -50.25 -16.30 100.07
N ARG A 75 -49.50 -16.39 98.97
CA ARG A 75 -50.01 -16.16 97.61
C ARG A 75 -51.13 -17.13 97.25
N ALA A 76 -50.92 -18.43 97.45
CA ALA A 76 -51.94 -19.45 97.19
C ALA A 76 -53.23 -19.27 98.03
N ARG A 77 -53.11 -18.74 99.26
CA ARG A 77 -54.25 -18.38 100.11
C ARG A 77 -55.01 -17.16 99.57
N ALA A 78 -54.29 -16.12 99.13
CA ALA A 78 -54.88 -14.94 98.47
C ALA A 78 -55.58 -15.30 97.14
N ASP A 79 -54.98 -16.20 96.36
CA ASP A 79 -55.55 -16.81 95.14
C ASP A 79 -56.80 -17.69 95.40
N SER A 80 -57.28 -17.80 96.64
CA SER A 80 -58.40 -18.67 97.06
C SER A 80 -58.15 -20.17 96.80
N LYS A 81 -56.88 -20.62 96.85
CA LYS A 81 -56.45 -22.01 96.66
C LYS A 81 -55.89 -22.60 97.98
N PRO A 82 -56.72 -22.77 99.04
CA PRO A 82 -56.24 -23.19 100.36
C PRO A 82 -55.58 -24.58 100.36
N GLN A 83 -55.99 -25.48 99.47
CA GLN A 83 -55.34 -26.78 99.27
C GLN A 83 -53.86 -26.63 98.88
N LEU A 84 -53.58 -25.75 97.92
CA LEU A 84 -52.23 -25.48 97.42
C LEU A 84 -51.39 -24.76 98.49
N ALA A 85 -52.00 -23.82 99.24
CA ALA A 85 -51.36 -23.18 100.39
C ALA A 85 -50.96 -24.21 101.48
N MET A 86 -51.84 -25.18 101.79
CA MET A 86 -51.52 -26.23 102.76
C MET A 86 -50.38 -27.13 102.29
N ALA A 87 -50.25 -27.39 100.98
CA ALA A 87 -49.17 -28.21 100.45
C ALA A 87 -47.79 -27.59 100.73
N PHE A 88 -47.62 -26.29 100.47
CA PHE A 88 -46.37 -25.58 100.75
C PHE A 88 -46.10 -25.46 102.26
N LEU A 89 -47.11 -25.21 103.10
CA LEU A 89 -46.94 -25.24 104.56
C LEU A 89 -46.54 -26.63 105.07
N LEU A 90 -47.06 -27.70 104.48
CA LEU A 90 -46.69 -29.09 104.75
C LEU A 90 -45.36 -29.52 104.10
N GLU A 91 -44.71 -28.66 103.30
CA GLU A 91 -43.32 -28.84 102.86
C GLU A 91 -42.36 -28.02 103.73
N ALA A 92 -42.75 -26.82 104.17
CA ALA A 92 -42.03 -26.08 105.20
C ALA A 92 -41.95 -26.84 106.55
N GLU A 93 -43.04 -27.48 106.98
CA GLU A 93 -43.10 -28.33 108.19
C GLU A 93 -42.10 -29.51 108.14
N LYS A 94 -41.75 -30.00 106.94
CA LYS A 94 -40.75 -31.08 106.78
C LYS A 94 -39.31 -30.59 106.92
N LEU A 95 -39.06 -29.29 106.71
CA LEU A 95 -37.72 -28.68 106.77
C LEU A 95 -37.40 -28.17 108.18
N ASP A 96 -38.37 -27.58 108.88
CA ASP A 96 -38.24 -27.18 110.28
C ASP A 96 -39.53 -27.50 111.06
N PRO A 97 -39.61 -28.68 111.72
CA PRO A 97 -40.77 -29.07 112.52
C PRO A 97 -41.02 -28.20 113.76
N ALA A 98 -40.05 -27.35 114.16
CA ALA A 98 -40.17 -26.47 115.33
C ALA A 98 -40.62 -25.04 114.95
N ASN A 99 -40.80 -24.75 113.66
CA ASN A 99 -41.03 -23.39 113.18
C ASN A 99 -42.38 -22.81 113.62
N ARG A 100 -42.34 -21.85 114.54
CA ARG A 100 -43.54 -21.24 115.14
C ARG A 100 -44.41 -20.46 114.15
N GLU A 101 -43.85 -19.95 113.04
CA GLU A 101 -44.64 -19.25 112.02
C GLU A 101 -45.37 -20.24 111.11
N VAL A 102 -44.67 -21.27 110.62
CA VAL A 102 -45.27 -22.35 109.82
C VAL A 102 -46.39 -23.01 110.60
N LEU A 103 -46.15 -23.37 111.87
CA LEU A 103 -47.16 -24.02 112.72
C LEU A 103 -48.38 -23.12 112.97
N ARG A 104 -48.21 -21.80 113.13
CA ARG A 104 -49.33 -20.84 113.27
C ARG A 104 -50.14 -20.70 112.00
N GLU A 105 -49.49 -20.51 110.85
CA GLU A 105 -50.16 -20.41 109.55
C GLU A 105 -50.94 -21.69 109.25
N LEU A 106 -50.32 -22.86 109.47
CA LEU A 106 -50.92 -24.17 109.22
C LEU A 106 -52.07 -24.46 110.21
N GLN A 107 -52.00 -24.03 111.48
CA GLN A 107 -53.14 -24.04 112.40
C GLN A 107 -54.28 -23.13 111.93
N SER A 108 -53.99 -21.91 111.46
CA SER A 108 -55.03 -21.00 110.96
C SER A 108 -55.73 -21.55 109.71
N LEU A 109 -54.98 -22.20 108.82
CA LEU A 109 -55.51 -22.83 107.61
C LEU A 109 -56.35 -24.08 107.92
N ARG A 110 -55.97 -24.87 108.94
CA ARG A 110 -56.78 -25.99 109.45
C ARG A 110 -58.09 -25.51 110.10
N ALA A 111 -58.08 -24.36 110.77
CA ALA A 111 -59.28 -23.75 111.32
C ALA A 111 -60.22 -23.24 110.20
N GLU A 112 -59.68 -22.55 109.19
CA GLU A 112 -60.43 -22.14 107.99
C GLU A 112 -61.02 -23.32 107.21
N SER A 113 -60.35 -24.48 107.20
CA SER A 113 -60.87 -25.71 106.58
C SER A 113 -61.85 -26.52 107.46
N GLY A 114 -62.25 -25.99 108.62
CA GLY A 114 -63.27 -26.57 109.49
C GLY A 114 -62.80 -27.71 110.39
N GLN A 115 -61.49 -27.92 110.57
CA GLN A 115 -60.96 -28.97 111.45
C GLN A 115 -60.80 -28.46 112.89
N ALA A 116 -61.70 -28.89 113.78
CA ALA A 116 -61.67 -28.51 115.20
C ALA A 116 -60.44 -29.09 115.94
N ALA A 117 -59.76 -28.26 116.72
CA ALA A 117 -58.61 -28.64 117.53
C ALA A 117 -59.04 -29.41 118.80
N GLY A 118 -59.31 -30.71 118.66
CA GLY A 118 -59.72 -31.54 119.80
C GLY A 118 -59.81 -33.05 119.59
N THR A 119 -59.72 -33.57 118.36
CA THR A 119 -59.77 -35.02 118.10
C THR A 119 -58.38 -35.60 117.79
N ALA A 120 -58.06 -36.74 118.43
CA ALA A 120 -56.90 -37.55 118.09
C ALA A 120 -57.13 -38.26 116.75
N ASN A 121 -56.94 -37.52 115.65
CA ASN A 121 -57.03 -38.07 114.30
C ASN A 121 -55.92 -39.13 114.10
N THR A 122 -56.31 -40.36 113.76
CA THR A 122 -55.37 -41.43 113.44
C THR A 122 -54.39 -40.99 112.35
N PHE A 123 -53.12 -41.33 112.54
CA PHE A 123 -51.99 -40.95 111.68
C PHE A 123 -52.28 -41.15 110.19
N ASP A 124 -52.96 -42.25 109.84
CA ASP A 124 -53.35 -42.60 108.47
C ASP A 124 -54.24 -41.54 107.79
N LYS A 125 -55.20 -40.94 108.51
CA LYS A 125 -56.07 -39.89 107.94
C LYS A 125 -55.28 -38.60 107.67
N ALA A 126 -54.41 -38.21 108.59
CA ALA A 126 -53.54 -37.05 108.41
C ALA A 126 -52.55 -37.24 107.24
N MET A 127 -52.02 -38.45 107.07
CA MET A 127 -51.17 -38.81 105.93
C MET A 127 -51.94 -38.84 104.60
N GLN A 128 -53.16 -39.39 104.57
CA GLN A 128 -54.00 -39.38 103.37
C GLN A 128 -54.35 -37.97 102.91
N ASP A 129 -54.71 -37.06 103.82
CA ASP A 129 -55.03 -35.68 103.45
C ASP A 129 -53.78 -34.91 103.01
N ARG A 130 -52.61 -35.14 103.65
CA ARG A 130 -51.32 -34.61 103.19
C ARG A 130 -50.97 -35.06 101.77
N GLN A 131 -51.24 -36.33 101.43
CA GLN A 131 -51.02 -36.85 100.07
C GLN A 131 -51.96 -36.22 99.04
N LYS A 132 -53.28 -36.15 99.31
CA LYS A 132 -54.26 -35.48 98.42
C LYS A 132 -53.85 -34.04 98.12
N ILE A 133 -53.39 -33.33 99.15
CA ILE A 133 -52.97 -31.94 99.08
C ILE A 133 -51.70 -31.75 98.22
N GLN A 134 -50.68 -32.61 98.35
CA GLN A 134 -49.53 -32.58 97.44
C GLN A 134 -49.92 -32.98 96.00
N GLN A 135 -50.84 -33.93 95.80
CA GLN A 135 -51.37 -34.27 94.46
C GLN A 135 -52.10 -33.08 93.80
N GLN A 136 -52.88 -32.31 94.56
CA GLN A 136 -53.59 -31.12 94.08
C GLN A 136 -52.61 -30.00 93.70
N ALA A 137 -51.60 -29.73 94.55
CA ALA A 137 -50.59 -28.70 94.27
C ALA A 137 -49.72 -29.03 93.04
N ALA A 138 -49.33 -30.30 92.87
CA ALA A 138 -48.59 -30.75 91.71
C ALA A 138 -49.38 -30.54 90.40
N ARG A 139 -50.69 -30.85 90.40
CA ARG A 139 -51.58 -30.63 89.23
C ARG A 139 -51.69 -29.16 88.85
N ALA A 140 -51.97 -28.28 89.81
CA ALA A 140 -52.07 -26.84 89.57
C ALA A 140 -50.76 -26.24 89.00
N ARG A 141 -49.60 -26.80 89.36
CA ARG A 141 -48.30 -26.38 88.80
C ARG A 141 -48.11 -26.82 87.35
N VAL A 142 -48.50 -28.05 87.01
CA VAL A 142 -48.51 -28.53 85.61
C VAL A 142 -49.47 -27.67 84.77
N GLU A 143 -50.69 -27.43 85.28
CA GLU A 143 -51.68 -26.57 84.64
C GLU A 143 -51.16 -25.15 84.36
N ALA A 144 -50.40 -24.55 85.29
CA ALA A 144 -49.79 -23.23 85.08
C ALA A 144 -48.79 -23.21 83.90
N TYR A 145 -47.88 -24.19 83.81
CA TYR A 145 -46.99 -24.31 82.66
C TYR A 145 -47.76 -24.54 81.35
N LEU A 146 -48.87 -25.32 81.39
CA LEU A 146 -49.72 -25.55 80.21
C LEU A 146 -50.48 -24.30 79.76
N GLN A 147 -50.82 -23.35 80.64
CA GLN A 147 -51.41 -22.07 80.21
C GLN A 147 -50.35 -21.13 79.62
N GLN A 148 -49.18 -21.00 80.28
CA GLN A 148 -48.09 -20.16 79.76
C GLN A 148 -47.59 -20.64 78.39
N GLY A 149 -47.48 -21.95 78.17
CA GLY A 149 -47.16 -22.52 76.85
C GLY A 149 -48.23 -22.20 75.78
N LYS A 150 -49.52 -22.21 76.13
CA LYS A 150 -50.61 -21.83 75.20
C LYS A 150 -50.59 -20.34 74.85
N GLU A 151 -50.22 -19.48 75.79
CA GLU A 151 -50.07 -18.03 75.55
C GLU A 151 -48.90 -17.74 74.62
N LEU A 152 -47.75 -18.39 74.84
CA LEU A 152 -46.58 -18.28 73.97
C LEU A 152 -46.84 -18.84 72.55
N LEU A 153 -47.61 -19.92 72.44
CA LEU A 153 -48.05 -20.48 71.15
C LEU A 153 -48.98 -19.52 70.40
N ARG A 154 -49.91 -18.85 71.09
CA ARG A 154 -50.74 -17.78 70.51
C ARG A 154 -49.94 -16.55 70.07
N ALA A 155 -48.81 -16.29 70.72
CA ALA A 155 -47.86 -15.23 70.35
C ALA A 155 -46.86 -15.66 69.27
N SER A 156 -47.05 -16.82 68.61
CA SER A 156 -46.16 -17.43 67.62
C SER A 156 -44.71 -17.66 68.11
N ASN A 157 -44.49 -17.63 69.43
CA ASN A 157 -43.16 -17.82 70.02
C ASN A 157 -42.96 -19.30 70.36
N PHE A 158 -42.88 -20.12 69.31
CA PHE A 158 -42.97 -21.58 69.40
C PHE A 158 -41.85 -22.18 70.25
N ASP A 159 -40.62 -21.65 70.19
CA ASP A 159 -39.51 -22.14 71.00
C ASP A 159 -39.75 -22.03 72.51
N LEU A 160 -40.24 -20.87 72.97
CA LEU A 160 -40.55 -20.69 74.39
C LEU A 160 -41.79 -21.50 74.79
N ALA A 161 -42.78 -21.66 73.89
CA ALA A 161 -43.93 -22.53 74.13
C ALA A 161 -43.51 -24.00 74.32
N ILE A 162 -42.66 -24.52 73.43
CA ILE A 162 -42.08 -25.87 73.50
C ILE A 162 -41.31 -26.07 74.81
N GLN A 163 -40.52 -25.08 75.25
CA GLN A 163 -39.82 -25.14 76.54
C GLN A 163 -40.80 -25.27 77.73
N GLN A 164 -41.89 -24.51 77.77
CA GLN A 164 -42.89 -24.63 78.85
C GLN A 164 -43.64 -25.97 78.80
N PHE A 165 -43.99 -26.49 77.62
CA PHE A 165 -44.62 -27.80 77.50
C PHE A 165 -43.67 -28.96 77.88
N ARG A 166 -42.37 -28.84 77.57
CA ARG A 166 -41.34 -29.78 78.05
C ARG A 166 -41.15 -29.69 79.57
N ALA A 167 -41.22 -28.50 80.17
CA ALA A 167 -41.20 -28.32 81.62
C ALA A 167 -42.43 -28.95 82.31
N ALA A 168 -43.62 -28.79 81.73
CA ALA A 168 -44.84 -29.47 82.19
C ALA A 168 -44.70 -30.99 82.14
N LYS A 169 -44.20 -31.53 81.01
CA LYS A 169 -43.96 -32.96 80.82
C LYS A 169 -42.97 -33.52 81.87
N LEU A 170 -41.85 -32.83 82.10
CA LEU A 170 -40.84 -33.24 83.07
C LEU A 170 -41.40 -33.30 84.51
N GLN A 171 -42.33 -32.42 84.89
CA GLN A 171 -43.00 -32.47 86.20
C GLN A 171 -43.98 -33.64 86.34
N ILE A 172 -44.59 -34.10 85.24
CA ILE A 172 -45.43 -35.31 85.20
C ILE A 172 -44.55 -36.56 85.36
N GLU A 173 -43.48 -36.67 84.56
CA GLU A 173 -42.53 -37.80 84.59
C GLU A 173 -41.83 -37.94 85.96
N ALA A 174 -41.53 -36.82 86.64
CA ALA A 174 -40.89 -36.80 87.95
C ALA A 174 -41.79 -37.25 89.12
N LEU A 175 -43.11 -37.42 88.91
CA LEU A 175 -44.08 -37.68 89.99
C LEU A 175 -45.01 -38.89 89.68
N PRO A 176 -44.50 -40.14 89.61
CA PRO A 176 -45.30 -41.30 89.17
C PRO A 176 -46.45 -41.73 90.10
N TRP A 177 -46.47 -41.20 91.33
CA TRP A 177 -47.45 -41.52 92.38
C TRP A 177 -48.71 -40.63 92.33
N VAL A 178 -48.83 -39.77 91.33
CA VAL A 178 -50.02 -38.94 91.06
C VAL A 178 -50.70 -39.48 89.79
N ASN A 179 -52.03 -39.59 89.78
CA ASN A 179 -52.76 -39.99 88.58
C ASN A 179 -52.85 -38.80 87.59
N TRP A 180 -52.07 -38.85 86.51
CA TRP A 180 -51.90 -37.75 85.54
C TRP A 180 -52.77 -37.81 84.29
N LYS A 181 -53.38 -38.96 83.97
CA LYS A 181 -53.91 -39.31 82.64
C LYS A 181 -54.45 -38.15 81.76
N PRO A 182 -55.46 -37.35 82.17
CA PRO A 182 -55.99 -36.29 81.31
C PRO A 182 -55.00 -35.13 81.05
N LEU A 183 -54.11 -34.81 82.00
CA LEU A 183 -53.10 -33.76 81.86
C LEU A 183 -51.89 -34.24 81.04
N GLU A 184 -51.54 -35.52 81.14
CA GLU A 184 -50.45 -36.15 80.38
C GLU A 184 -50.74 -36.13 78.87
N ASP A 185 -51.93 -36.59 78.46
CA ASP A 185 -52.35 -36.54 77.06
C ASP A 185 -52.47 -35.10 76.54
N GLN A 186 -53.01 -34.17 77.35
CA GLN A 186 -53.08 -32.76 76.97
C GLN A 186 -51.67 -32.15 76.79
N THR A 187 -50.72 -32.47 77.67
CA THR A 187 -49.32 -31.99 77.59
C THR A 187 -48.63 -32.53 76.33
N ARG A 188 -48.79 -33.83 76.05
CA ARG A 188 -48.25 -34.48 74.85
C ARG A 188 -48.85 -33.91 73.56
N GLY A 189 -50.16 -33.69 73.52
CA GLY A 189 -50.83 -33.08 72.37
C GLY A 189 -50.37 -31.65 72.09
N LEU A 190 -50.26 -30.82 73.13
CA LEU A 190 -49.80 -29.42 73.01
C LEU A 190 -48.32 -29.31 72.64
N LEU A 191 -47.47 -30.21 73.14
CA LEU A 191 -46.06 -30.27 72.74
C LEU A 191 -45.94 -30.58 71.24
N ASN A 192 -46.63 -31.63 70.77
CA ASN A 192 -46.60 -32.03 69.36
C ASN A 192 -47.17 -30.93 68.43
N ASP A 193 -48.24 -30.24 68.85
CA ASP A 193 -48.82 -29.10 68.13
C ASP A 193 -47.85 -27.91 68.05
N ALA A 194 -47.14 -27.61 69.13
CA ALA A 194 -46.11 -26.55 69.16
C ALA A 194 -44.90 -26.89 68.27
N GLU A 195 -44.41 -28.14 68.32
CA GLU A 195 -43.29 -28.60 67.51
C GLU A 195 -43.65 -28.65 66.01
N ALA A 196 -44.87 -29.08 65.66
CA ALA A 196 -45.36 -29.06 64.27
C ALA A 196 -45.56 -27.64 63.73
N LYS A 197 -46.02 -26.69 64.56
CA LYS A 197 -46.14 -25.28 64.17
C LYS A 197 -44.79 -24.59 64.01
N ARG A 198 -43.79 -24.95 64.84
CA ARG A 198 -42.41 -24.48 64.65
C ARG A 198 -41.86 -24.93 63.30
N THR A 199 -41.92 -26.23 62.98
CA THR A 199 -41.34 -26.74 61.72
C THR A 199 -42.06 -26.22 60.48
N ALA A 200 -43.39 -26.04 60.55
CA ALA A 200 -44.15 -25.35 59.49
C ALA A 200 -43.63 -23.91 59.28
N TYR A 201 -43.54 -23.10 60.35
CA TYR A 201 -43.04 -21.72 60.26
C TYR A 201 -41.58 -21.63 59.76
N GLU A 202 -40.71 -22.55 60.18
CA GLU A 202 -39.33 -22.64 59.66
C GLU A 202 -39.32 -22.95 58.15
N SER A 203 -40.17 -23.86 57.67
CA SER A 203 -40.29 -24.16 56.24
C SER A 203 -40.83 -22.98 55.43
N GLU A 204 -41.89 -22.30 55.90
CA GLU A 204 -42.44 -21.10 55.25
C GLU A 204 -41.39 -19.98 55.13
N MET A 205 -40.58 -19.77 56.17
CA MET A 205 -39.50 -18.77 56.17
C MET A 205 -38.37 -19.13 55.20
N VAL A 206 -38.00 -20.41 55.09
CA VAL A 206 -37.00 -20.89 54.11
C VAL A 206 -37.54 -20.75 52.68
N ASP A 207 -38.78 -21.15 52.42
CA ASP A 207 -39.40 -21.05 51.09
C ASP A 207 -39.60 -19.59 50.66
N ALA A 208 -39.96 -18.70 51.60
CA ALA A 208 -40.03 -17.26 51.35
C ALA A 208 -38.66 -16.66 51.01
N GLN A 209 -37.59 -17.05 51.72
CA GLN A 209 -36.22 -16.62 51.39
C GLN A 209 -35.79 -17.12 50.01
N GLN A 210 -36.05 -18.40 49.68
CA GLN A 210 -35.76 -18.94 48.36
C GLN A 210 -36.59 -18.26 47.26
N ALA A 211 -37.87 -17.96 47.50
CA ALA A 211 -38.73 -17.26 46.56
C ALA A 211 -38.23 -15.85 46.27
N ALA A 212 -37.85 -15.10 47.31
CA ALA A 212 -37.25 -13.77 47.17
C ALA A 212 -35.90 -13.81 46.44
N ALA A 213 -35.09 -14.86 46.65
CA ALA A 213 -33.85 -15.07 45.89
C ALA A 213 -34.13 -15.35 44.40
N ARG A 214 -35.06 -16.28 44.10
CA ARG A 214 -35.51 -16.61 42.73
C ARG A 214 -36.09 -15.41 41.99
N GLN A 215 -36.84 -14.54 42.67
CA GLN A 215 -37.35 -13.29 42.08
C GLN A 215 -36.20 -12.33 41.73
N LYS A 216 -35.24 -12.12 42.65
CA LYS A 216 -34.08 -11.24 42.40
C LYS A 216 -33.20 -11.73 41.24
N THR A 217 -33.01 -13.03 41.06
CA THR A 217 -32.25 -13.56 39.90
C THR A 217 -33.02 -13.38 38.60
N MET A 218 -34.33 -13.69 38.57
CA MET A 218 -35.16 -13.45 37.38
C MET A 218 -35.22 -11.96 37.00
N GLU A 219 -35.32 -11.05 37.96
CA GLU A 219 -35.25 -9.60 37.69
C GLU A 219 -33.89 -9.17 37.11
N ALA A 220 -32.78 -9.70 37.63
CA ALA A 220 -31.45 -9.39 37.11
C ALA A 220 -31.28 -9.90 35.67
N GLU A 221 -31.68 -11.14 35.39
CA GLU A 221 -31.67 -11.70 34.04
C GLU A 221 -32.57 -10.92 33.08
N ALA A 222 -33.78 -10.53 33.50
CA ALA A 222 -34.69 -9.74 32.68
C ALA A 222 -34.10 -8.36 32.33
N ARG A 223 -33.41 -7.71 33.28
CA ARG A 223 -32.73 -6.42 33.05
C ARG A 223 -31.57 -6.54 32.06
N GLU A 224 -30.76 -7.60 32.12
CA GLU A 224 -29.67 -7.80 31.15
C GLU A 224 -30.20 -8.22 29.76
N ARG A 225 -31.21 -9.09 29.68
CA ARG A 225 -31.89 -9.40 28.41
C ARG A 225 -32.49 -8.14 27.76
N ALA A 226 -33.06 -7.23 28.56
CA ALA A 226 -33.55 -5.93 28.10
C ALA A 226 -32.43 -4.99 27.61
N ARG A 227 -31.25 -5.01 28.25
CA ARG A 227 -30.06 -4.26 27.80
C ARG A 227 -29.52 -4.77 26.48
N ILE A 228 -29.35 -6.09 26.34
CA ILE A 228 -28.84 -6.73 25.11
C ILE A 228 -29.78 -6.45 23.95
N THR A 229 -31.09 -6.69 24.11
CA THR A 229 -32.08 -6.42 23.05
C THR A 229 -32.15 -4.93 22.66
N ALA A 230 -32.06 -4.00 23.62
CA ALA A 230 -31.97 -2.56 23.30
C ALA A 230 -30.70 -2.18 22.53
N LYS A 231 -29.55 -2.80 22.86
CA LYS A 231 -28.26 -2.61 22.17
C LYS A 231 -28.30 -3.18 20.75
N VAL A 232 -28.82 -4.39 20.57
CA VAL A 232 -29.05 -5.05 19.28
C VAL A 232 -29.97 -4.22 18.38
N ASN A 233 -31.12 -3.77 18.90
CA ASN A 233 -32.04 -2.91 18.15
C ASN A 233 -31.40 -1.58 17.72
N LYS A 234 -30.53 -0.99 18.54
CA LYS A 234 -29.78 0.23 18.17
C LYS A 234 -28.76 -0.04 17.06
N LEU A 235 -28.02 -1.16 17.12
CA LEU A 235 -27.08 -1.58 16.08
C LEU A 235 -27.80 -1.82 14.75
N ILE A 236 -28.92 -2.54 14.77
CA ILE A 236 -29.82 -2.75 13.62
C ILE A 236 -30.23 -1.42 12.99
N GLN A 237 -30.79 -0.48 13.76
CA GLN A 237 -31.22 0.82 13.23
C GLN A 237 -30.08 1.65 12.62
N THR A 238 -28.84 1.48 13.09
CA THR A 238 -27.67 2.10 12.45
C THR A 238 -27.22 1.38 11.18
N ALA A 239 -27.31 0.05 11.14
CA ALA A 239 -27.01 -0.76 9.98
C ALA A 239 -27.99 -0.50 8.82
N GLU A 240 -29.29 -0.39 9.12
CA GLU A 240 -30.35 -0.02 8.17
C GLU A 240 -30.06 1.34 7.51
N LYS A 241 -29.73 2.36 8.33
CA LYS A 241 -29.37 3.70 7.83
C LYS A 241 -28.12 3.67 6.95
N ALA A 242 -27.09 2.92 7.34
CA ALA A 242 -25.90 2.71 6.52
C ALA A 242 -26.22 2.01 5.19
N PHE A 243 -27.12 1.01 5.20
CA PHE A 243 -27.56 0.28 4.01
C PHE A 243 -28.31 1.18 3.01
N VAL A 244 -29.24 2.02 3.49
CA VAL A 244 -29.97 3.00 2.65
C VAL A 244 -29.02 4.00 1.99
N VAL A 245 -27.98 4.45 2.72
CA VAL A 245 -26.92 5.35 2.18
C VAL A 245 -25.89 4.58 1.32
N ARG A 246 -26.17 3.32 0.94
CA ARG A 246 -25.32 2.42 0.15
C ARG A 246 -23.93 2.13 0.75
N ARG A 247 -23.75 2.36 2.05
CA ARG A 247 -22.50 2.07 2.77
C ARG A 247 -22.47 0.60 3.23
N PHE A 248 -22.54 -0.31 2.27
CA PHE A 248 -22.77 -1.73 2.51
C PHE A 248 -21.72 -2.39 3.44
N LYS A 249 -20.47 -1.91 3.45
CA LYS A 249 -19.43 -2.38 4.38
C LYS A 249 -19.70 -1.97 5.84
N GLU A 250 -20.17 -0.75 6.07
CA GLU A 250 -20.57 -0.28 7.41
C GLU A 250 -21.82 -1.03 7.89
N ALA A 251 -22.81 -1.22 7.00
CA ALA A 251 -24.03 -1.97 7.29
C ALA A 251 -23.75 -3.45 7.63
N GLN A 252 -22.87 -4.12 6.88
CA GLN A 252 -22.47 -5.51 7.16
C GLN A 252 -21.83 -5.62 8.55
N HIS A 253 -20.86 -4.76 8.86
CA HIS A 253 -20.15 -4.79 10.15
C HIS A 253 -21.07 -4.49 11.35
N LEU A 254 -22.02 -3.56 11.20
CA LEU A 254 -23.01 -3.26 12.25
C LEU A 254 -24.02 -4.40 12.45
N ALA A 255 -24.39 -5.13 11.38
CA ALA A 255 -25.22 -6.32 11.46
C ALA A 255 -24.45 -7.52 12.06
N GLU A 256 -23.15 -7.65 11.78
CA GLU A 256 -22.25 -8.64 12.38
C GLU A 256 -22.08 -8.40 13.89
N LEU A 257 -21.89 -7.14 14.30
CA LEU A 257 -21.92 -6.74 15.70
C LEU A 257 -23.25 -7.11 16.38
N ALA A 258 -24.40 -6.84 15.73
CA ALA A 258 -25.70 -7.23 16.27
C ALA A 258 -25.83 -8.77 16.45
N LEU A 259 -25.32 -9.56 15.49
CA LEU A 259 -25.28 -11.03 15.57
C LEU A 259 -24.30 -11.57 16.62
N SER A 260 -23.28 -10.80 17.02
CA SER A 260 -22.37 -11.19 18.10
C SER A 260 -23.00 -11.05 19.50
N GLU A 261 -24.01 -10.18 19.63
CA GLU A 261 -24.75 -9.90 20.86
C GLU A 261 -26.05 -10.74 20.95
N ASP A 262 -26.74 -10.96 19.82
CA ASP A 262 -27.88 -11.87 19.67
C ASP A 262 -27.72 -12.72 18.39
N PRO A 263 -27.10 -13.91 18.49
CA PRO A 263 -26.91 -14.81 17.36
C PRO A 263 -28.22 -15.35 16.75
N GLY A 264 -29.34 -15.26 17.47
CA GLY A 264 -30.66 -15.73 17.03
C GLY A 264 -31.42 -14.71 16.19
N ASN A 265 -30.95 -13.46 16.10
CA ASN A 265 -31.72 -12.37 15.52
C ASN A 265 -31.93 -12.53 13.99
N PRO A 266 -33.18 -12.74 13.50
CA PRO A 266 -33.40 -13.02 12.08
C PRO A 266 -33.18 -11.79 11.21
N LEU A 267 -33.47 -10.58 11.72
CA LEU A 267 -33.35 -9.34 10.96
C LEU A 267 -31.89 -8.90 10.83
N ALA A 268 -31.09 -9.03 11.90
CA ALA A 268 -29.64 -8.84 11.78
C ALA A 268 -29.01 -9.85 10.80
N ARG A 269 -29.50 -11.10 10.77
CA ARG A 269 -29.05 -12.14 9.85
C ARG A 269 -29.35 -11.79 8.38
N ASP A 270 -30.56 -11.33 8.08
CA ASP A 270 -30.92 -10.90 6.73
C ASP A 270 -30.14 -9.65 6.31
N LEU A 271 -30.05 -8.64 7.19
CA LEU A 271 -29.34 -7.40 6.90
C LEU A 271 -27.84 -7.61 6.65
N TYR A 272 -27.19 -8.56 7.34
CA TYR A 272 -25.82 -8.99 7.05
C TYR A 272 -25.69 -9.62 5.65
N ASN A 273 -26.61 -10.51 5.28
CA ASN A 273 -26.64 -11.18 3.98
C ASN A 273 -26.90 -10.20 2.83
N ALA A 274 -27.90 -9.32 3.00
CA ALA A 274 -28.26 -8.26 2.05
C ALA A 274 -27.11 -7.27 1.85
N SER A 275 -26.43 -6.86 2.93
CA SER A 275 -25.24 -6.00 2.89
C SER A 275 -24.10 -6.67 2.14
N SER A 276 -23.78 -7.92 2.48
CA SER A 276 -22.73 -8.71 1.82
C SER A 276 -22.98 -8.88 0.31
N LYS A 277 -24.23 -9.16 -0.08
CA LYS A 277 -24.66 -9.29 -1.49
C LYS A 277 -24.55 -7.96 -2.24
N SER A 278 -24.99 -6.86 -1.62
CA SER A 278 -25.00 -5.52 -2.22
C SER A 278 -23.58 -4.94 -2.35
N MET A 279 -22.72 -5.18 -1.36
CA MET A 279 -21.29 -4.85 -1.41
C MET A 279 -20.61 -5.53 -2.60
N ARG A 280 -20.80 -6.86 -2.78
CA ARG A 280 -20.25 -7.61 -3.92
C ARG A 280 -20.75 -7.08 -5.27
N ALA A 281 -22.02 -6.68 -5.36
CA ALA A 281 -22.57 -6.07 -6.57
C ALA A 281 -21.93 -4.71 -6.90
N ALA A 282 -21.79 -3.83 -5.89
CA ALA A 282 -21.17 -2.51 -6.06
C ALA A 282 -19.71 -2.59 -6.50
N PHE A 283 -18.90 -3.47 -5.89
CA PHE A 283 -17.52 -3.72 -6.31
C PHE A 283 -17.44 -4.26 -7.74
N LYS A 284 -18.37 -5.14 -8.15
CA LYS A 284 -18.41 -5.67 -9.52
C LYS A 284 -18.73 -4.59 -10.55
N GLU A 285 -19.64 -3.66 -10.23
CA GLU A 285 -19.97 -2.53 -11.11
C GLU A 285 -18.80 -1.54 -11.23
N GLN A 286 -18.12 -1.22 -10.12
CA GLN A 286 -16.91 -0.39 -10.13
C GLN A 286 -15.81 -1.02 -10.99
N TYR A 287 -15.50 -2.30 -10.78
CA TYR A 287 -14.52 -3.04 -11.58
C TYR A 287 -14.85 -3.04 -13.08
N PHE A 288 -16.12 -3.27 -13.45
CA PHE A 288 -16.53 -3.19 -14.85
C PHE A 288 -16.39 -1.78 -15.44
N ARG A 289 -16.70 -0.73 -14.66
CA ARG A 289 -16.57 0.66 -15.08
C ARG A 289 -15.11 1.06 -15.30
N GLU A 290 -14.23 0.66 -14.39
CA GLU A 290 -12.78 0.87 -14.50
C GLU A 290 -12.20 0.12 -15.71
N LYS A 291 -12.55 -1.17 -15.88
CA LYS A 291 -12.09 -1.95 -17.04
C LYS A 291 -12.68 -1.47 -18.37
N ALA A 292 -13.90 -0.94 -18.42
CA ALA A 292 -14.43 -0.30 -19.62
C ALA A 292 -13.60 0.93 -20.02
N ILE A 293 -13.23 1.79 -19.05
CA ILE A 293 -12.38 2.96 -19.30
C ILE A 293 -10.96 2.53 -19.72
N GLU A 294 -10.41 1.48 -19.12
CA GLU A 294 -9.11 0.90 -19.50
C GLU A 294 -9.14 0.36 -20.94
N TYR A 295 -10.18 -0.39 -21.32
CA TYR A 295 -10.31 -0.93 -22.67
C TYR A 295 -10.57 0.15 -23.73
N LEU A 296 -11.32 1.22 -23.39
CA LEU A 296 -11.48 2.38 -24.28
C LEU A 296 -10.15 3.09 -24.53
N ARG A 297 -9.38 3.42 -23.48
CA ARG A 297 -8.03 4.01 -23.63
C ARG A 297 -7.07 3.11 -24.40
N ASN A 298 -7.12 1.80 -24.16
CA ASN A 298 -6.31 0.83 -24.88
C ASN A 298 -6.75 0.64 -26.35
N ARG A 299 -7.98 1.01 -26.69
CA ARG A 299 -8.47 1.07 -28.08
C ARG A 299 -8.03 2.37 -28.74
N GLU A 300 -8.27 3.51 -28.11
CA GLU A 300 -7.81 4.84 -28.57
C GLU A 300 -6.32 4.81 -28.89
N ALA A 301 -5.49 4.34 -27.95
CA ALA A 301 -4.04 4.22 -28.13
C ALA A 301 -3.61 3.20 -29.22
N ARG A 302 -4.48 2.29 -29.66
CA ARG A 302 -4.22 1.40 -30.82
C ARG A 302 -4.65 2.04 -32.14
N GLU A 303 -5.75 2.79 -32.13
CA GLU A 303 -6.22 3.55 -33.30
C GLU A 303 -5.24 4.71 -33.61
N ASP A 304 -4.69 5.37 -32.58
CA ASP A 304 -3.57 6.32 -32.70
C ASP A 304 -2.32 5.68 -33.37
N LEU A 305 -1.96 4.45 -33.00
CA LEU A 305 -0.80 3.73 -33.55
C LEU A 305 -1.00 3.23 -34.99
N LEU A 306 -2.24 3.19 -35.49
CA LEU A 306 -2.56 2.81 -36.87
C LEU A 306 -2.49 3.99 -37.84
N ASN A 307 -2.44 5.23 -37.35
CA ASN A 307 -2.22 6.41 -38.17
C ASN A 307 -0.70 6.64 -38.37
N PRO A 308 -0.15 6.45 -39.60
CA PRO A 308 1.27 6.71 -39.85
C PRO A 308 1.57 8.20 -39.69
N GLN A 309 2.60 8.55 -38.92
CA GLN A 309 3.03 9.94 -38.78
C GLN A 309 3.72 10.43 -40.07
N THR A 310 3.07 11.35 -40.77
CA THR A 310 3.56 11.98 -42.00
C THR A 310 4.30 13.31 -41.78
N GLU A 311 4.34 13.79 -40.53
CA GLU A 311 5.07 14.99 -40.12
C GLU A 311 6.30 14.63 -39.26
N VAL A 312 7.25 15.57 -39.17
CA VAL A 312 8.41 15.46 -38.27
C VAL A 312 7.96 15.13 -36.84
N MET A 313 8.56 14.08 -36.28
CA MET A 313 8.10 13.31 -35.11
C MET A 313 7.54 14.14 -33.95
N ARG A 314 6.21 14.41 -33.96
CA ARG A 314 5.54 15.16 -32.89
C ARG A 314 5.31 14.28 -31.67
N VAL A 315 6.28 14.28 -30.75
CA VAL A 315 6.14 13.60 -29.45
C VAL A 315 4.98 14.24 -28.66
N ASN A 316 3.96 13.44 -28.29
CA ASN A 316 2.84 13.90 -27.50
C ASN A 316 3.33 14.51 -26.17
N GLY A 317 3.09 15.82 -25.97
CA GLY A 317 3.63 16.57 -24.83
C GLY A 317 3.23 16.02 -23.45
N SER A 318 2.07 15.37 -23.33
CA SER A 318 1.65 14.70 -22.08
C SER A 318 2.41 13.40 -21.83
N THR A 319 2.85 12.71 -22.88
CA THR A 319 3.70 11.52 -22.81
C THR A 319 5.15 11.91 -22.55
N TRP A 320 5.65 12.96 -23.21
CA TRP A 320 6.97 13.53 -22.92
C TRP A 320 7.07 14.05 -21.49
N ALA A 321 6.09 14.81 -21.00
CA ALA A 321 6.05 15.26 -19.60
C ALA A 321 6.02 14.09 -18.60
N ARG A 322 5.40 12.94 -18.95
CA ARG A 322 5.44 11.71 -18.14
C ARG A 322 6.75 10.93 -18.27
N ALA A 323 7.53 11.11 -19.33
CA ALA A 323 8.90 10.61 -19.43
C ALA A 323 9.87 11.47 -18.61
N VAL A 324 9.82 12.80 -18.81
CA VAL A 324 10.61 13.79 -18.04
C VAL A 324 10.33 13.70 -16.54
N ARG A 325 9.09 13.48 -16.10
CA ARG A 325 8.77 13.24 -14.66
C ARG A 325 9.28 11.90 -14.10
N ARG A 326 9.75 10.97 -14.94
CA ARG A 326 10.35 9.69 -14.51
C ARG A 326 11.88 9.70 -14.60
N GLY A 327 12.45 10.31 -15.64
CA GLY A 327 13.90 10.45 -15.79
C GLY A 327 14.48 11.68 -15.07
N GLY A 328 13.64 12.65 -14.69
CA GLY A 328 14.06 13.84 -13.98
C GLY A 328 14.52 13.52 -12.56
N GLN A 329 15.84 13.38 -12.39
CA GLN A 329 16.47 13.76 -11.13
C GLN A 329 15.92 15.14 -10.74
N LYS A 330 15.34 15.24 -9.54
CA LYS A 330 15.17 16.56 -8.93
C LYS A 330 16.60 17.07 -8.74
N LEU A 331 16.99 18.13 -9.45
CA LEU A 331 18.17 18.89 -9.04
C LEU A 331 18.01 19.18 -7.54
N PRO A 332 19.07 19.08 -6.73
CA PRO A 332 19.00 19.45 -5.33
C PRO A 332 18.65 20.94 -5.27
N SER A 333 17.36 21.20 -5.11
CA SER A 333 16.86 22.51 -4.73
C SER A 333 17.52 22.81 -3.40
N ILE A 334 18.38 23.83 -3.36
CA ILE A 334 18.93 24.33 -2.11
C ILE A 334 17.73 24.86 -1.32
N ALA A 335 17.19 24.01 -0.46
CA ALA A 335 16.16 24.36 0.48
C ALA A 335 16.86 25.22 1.53
N LEU A 336 16.96 26.53 1.25
CA LEU A 336 17.32 27.51 2.27
C LEU A 336 16.41 27.24 3.47
N ASP A 337 17.02 27.18 4.65
CA ASP A 337 16.27 27.17 5.89
C ASP A 337 15.27 28.33 5.89
N PRO A 338 14.02 28.15 6.37
CA PRO A 338 13.07 29.26 6.51
C PRO A 338 13.66 30.53 7.15
N GLU A 339 14.60 30.40 8.10
CA GLU A 339 15.30 31.52 8.73
C GLU A 339 16.33 32.20 7.81
N ASP A 340 17.07 31.42 7.03
CA ASP A 340 18.02 31.93 6.02
C ASP A 340 17.28 32.56 4.83
N ALA A 341 16.14 32.00 4.42
CA ALA A 341 15.26 32.57 3.41
C ALA A 341 14.64 33.89 3.86
N ALA A 342 14.18 33.99 5.12
CA ALA A 342 13.69 35.24 5.71
C ALA A 342 14.81 36.29 5.82
N THR A 343 16.00 35.88 6.24
CA THR A 343 17.16 36.79 6.36
C THR A 343 17.65 37.26 4.99
N THR A 344 17.63 36.40 3.96
CA THR A 344 17.96 36.76 2.57
C THR A 344 17.01 37.83 2.03
N LYS A 345 15.70 37.74 2.33
CA LYS A 345 14.73 38.80 2.00
C LYS A 345 15.07 40.10 2.73
N ARG A 346 15.27 40.05 4.06
CA ARG A 346 15.65 41.24 4.85
C ARG A 346 16.91 41.94 4.33
N VAL A 347 17.94 41.19 3.92
CA VAL A 347 19.19 41.74 3.37
C VAL A 347 18.98 42.36 1.97
N ALA A 348 18.03 41.85 1.18
CA ALA A 348 17.67 42.42 -0.11
C ALA A 348 16.75 43.66 0.01
N GLU A 349 15.84 43.66 0.99
CA GLU A 349 14.79 44.68 1.18
C GLU A 349 15.22 45.86 2.06
N THR A 350 16.20 45.68 2.96
CA THR A 350 16.64 46.76 3.86
C THR A 350 17.51 47.78 3.13
N GLU A 351 17.00 49.00 2.94
CA GLU A 351 17.77 50.14 2.45
C GLU A 351 18.62 50.78 3.54
N ILE A 352 19.83 51.18 3.18
CA ILE A 352 20.75 51.97 3.99
C ILE A 352 20.64 53.42 3.52
N GLY A 353 20.38 54.34 4.46
CA GLY A 353 20.31 55.78 4.20
C GLY A 353 21.69 56.42 4.02
N ARG A 354 21.71 57.75 3.85
CA ARG A 354 22.95 58.51 3.64
C ARG A 354 23.94 58.33 4.78
N MET A 355 25.20 58.00 4.45
CA MET A 355 26.29 57.81 5.40
C MET A 355 27.65 58.03 4.76
N SER A 356 28.62 58.51 5.52
CA SER A 356 30.01 58.70 5.09
C SER A 356 30.94 57.85 5.94
N PHE A 357 31.79 57.05 5.29
CA PHE A 357 32.91 56.33 5.90
C PHE A 357 34.21 57.01 5.48
N LYS A 358 35.10 57.24 6.44
CA LYS A 358 36.41 57.89 6.23
C LYS A 358 37.52 57.10 6.92
N PRO A 359 38.71 56.97 6.32
CA PRO A 359 39.80 56.13 6.83
C PRO A 359 40.16 56.34 8.31
N ASP A 360 40.17 57.60 8.77
CA ASP A 360 40.64 58.00 10.11
C ASP A 360 39.57 57.91 11.22
N GLY A 361 38.38 57.42 10.89
CA GLY A 361 37.26 57.21 11.82
C GLY A 361 36.67 55.81 11.64
N ASN A 362 35.37 55.71 11.35
CA ASN A 362 34.66 54.45 11.11
C ASN A 362 35.08 53.70 9.82
N GLY A 363 36.23 54.03 9.23
CA GLY A 363 36.77 53.48 7.99
C GLY A 363 37.35 52.05 8.09
N PRO A 364 37.90 51.57 9.22
CA PRO A 364 38.28 50.16 9.34
C PRO A 364 37.05 49.26 9.12
N TYR A 365 37.19 48.24 8.27
CA TYR A 365 36.07 47.37 7.88
C TYR A 365 35.30 46.79 9.09
N GLN A 366 36.00 46.43 10.17
CA GLN A 366 35.39 45.92 11.40
C GLN A 366 34.44 46.91 12.09
N GLU A 367 34.60 48.22 11.88
CA GLU A 367 33.71 49.24 12.42
C GLU A 367 32.58 49.57 11.45
N ALA A 368 32.88 49.62 10.15
CA ALA A 368 31.87 49.75 9.11
C ALA A 368 30.77 48.66 9.21
N PHE A 369 31.16 47.40 9.42
CA PHE A 369 30.20 46.31 9.62
C PHE A 369 29.37 46.45 10.92
N LYS A 370 29.92 47.00 12.01
CA LYS A 370 29.15 47.28 13.25
C LYS A 370 28.09 48.35 12.99
N VAL A 371 28.46 49.46 12.36
CA VAL A 371 27.53 50.56 12.01
C VAL A 371 26.39 50.03 11.12
N LEU A 372 26.72 49.21 10.12
CA LEU A 372 25.73 48.61 9.22
C LEU A 372 24.81 47.60 9.92
N ALA A 373 25.31 46.81 10.88
CA ALA A 373 24.49 45.91 11.69
C ALA A 373 23.48 46.71 12.55
N THR A 374 23.95 47.78 13.22
CA THR A 374 23.09 48.66 14.03
C THR A 374 22.00 49.33 13.18
N GLN A 375 22.35 49.87 12.02
CA GLN A 375 21.41 50.60 11.15
C GLN A 375 20.38 49.66 10.49
N SER A 376 20.83 48.51 9.96
CA SER A 376 19.96 47.57 9.24
C SER A 376 19.12 46.66 10.15
N ARG A 377 19.49 46.57 11.44
CA ARG A 377 18.96 45.57 12.39
C ARG A 377 19.16 44.11 11.94
N VAL A 378 20.06 43.87 11.00
CA VAL A 378 20.50 42.52 10.60
C VAL A 378 21.79 42.20 11.34
N THR A 379 21.87 41.01 11.95
CA THR A 379 23.09 40.57 12.63
C THR A 379 24.17 40.29 11.60
N ILE A 380 25.31 40.97 11.72
CA ILE A 380 26.49 40.81 10.86
C ILE A 380 27.67 40.37 11.75
N ILE A 381 28.32 39.26 11.40
CA ILE A 381 29.48 38.69 12.11
C ILE A 381 30.64 38.51 11.13
N VAL A 382 31.83 38.97 11.51
CA VAL A 382 33.08 38.71 10.78
C VAL A 382 33.77 37.49 11.41
N THR A 383 33.96 36.41 10.64
CA THR A 383 34.65 35.19 11.09
C THR A 383 36.15 35.43 11.25
N ASN A 384 36.91 34.48 11.83
CA ASN A 384 38.35 34.70 12.04
C ASN A 384 39.10 34.85 10.72
N GLU A 385 38.75 34.03 9.73
CA GLU A 385 39.28 34.06 8.37
C GLU A 385 38.90 35.36 7.64
N GLY A 386 37.69 35.88 7.91
CA GLY A 386 37.29 37.20 7.43
C GLY A 386 38.13 38.33 8.01
N LYS A 387 38.48 38.24 9.30
CA LYS A 387 39.39 39.20 9.97
C LYS A 387 40.80 39.10 9.41
N GLU A 388 41.34 37.88 9.27
CA GLU A 388 42.68 37.61 8.73
C GLU A 388 42.86 38.26 7.35
N VAL A 389 41.90 38.09 6.43
CA VAL A 389 41.89 38.77 5.12
C VAL A 389 41.86 40.30 5.28
N ILE A 390 40.94 40.83 6.10
CA ILE A 390 40.82 42.28 6.33
C ILE A 390 42.11 42.89 6.91
N THR A 391 42.79 42.19 7.82
CA THR A 391 44.05 42.66 8.44
C THR A 391 45.27 42.44 7.54
N GLY A 392 45.30 41.38 6.74
CA GLY A 392 46.40 41.08 5.81
C GLY A 392 46.42 42.00 4.58
N GLU A 393 45.27 42.59 4.21
CA GLU A 393 45.12 43.50 3.07
C GLU A 393 44.86 44.97 3.51
N ASP A 394 44.98 45.28 4.81
CA ASP A 394 44.75 46.59 5.44
C ASP A 394 43.48 47.34 4.93
N LEU A 395 42.37 46.61 4.82
CA LEU A 395 41.17 47.08 4.13
C LEU A 395 40.48 48.23 4.88
N LYS A 396 40.52 49.42 4.26
CA LYS A 396 39.90 50.66 4.73
C LYS A 396 38.80 51.13 3.77
N LEU A 397 37.68 51.54 4.34
CA LEU A 397 36.51 52.01 3.61
C LEU A 397 36.47 53.54 3.61
N ASP A 398 36.92 54.12 2.50
CA ASP A 398 36.53 55.46 2.06
C ASP A 398 35.33 55.32 1.11
N LEU A 399 34.22 55.99 1.45
CA LEU A 399 32.96 56.02 0.68
C LEU A 399 31.98 57.06 1.26
N ASP A 400 31.38 57.91 0.41
CA ASP A 400 30.26 58.77 0.80
C ASP A 400 28.97 58.41 0.03
N LEU A 401 27.90 58.09 0.76
CA LEU A 401 26.70 57.45 0.24
C LEU A 401 25.58 58.48 0.04
N VAL A 402 25.64 59.22 -1.08
CA VAL A 402 24.71 60.34 -1.38
C VAL A 402 23.27 59.88 -1.64
N THR A 403 23.09 58.68 -2.17
CA THR A 403 21.81 58.02 -2.46
C THR A 403 21.67 56.72 -1.65
N PRO A 404 20.46 56.36 -1.17
CA PRO A 404 20.27 55.10 -0.47
C PRO A 404 20.54 53.90 -1.39
N MET A 405 20.98 52.78 -0.81
CA MET A 405 21.10 51.49 -1.50
C MET A 405 20.78 50.33 -0.55
N THR A 406 20.42 49.17 -1.11
CA THR A 406 20.11 47.98 -0.30
C THR A 406 21.35 47.43 0.42
N LEU A 407 21.15 46.83 1.59
CA LEU A 407 22.21 46.17 2.36
C LEU A 407 22.96 45.12 1.53
N LYS A 408 22.24 44.34 0.70
CA LYS A 408 22.84 43.43 -0.29
C LYS A 408 23.86 44.11 -1.21
N ASN A 409 23.52 45.28 -1.76
CA ASN A 409 24.40 45.99 -2.68
C ASN A 409 25.60 46.61 -1.95
N MET A 410 25.41 47.12 -0.74
CA MET A 410 26.50 47.65 0.09
C MET A 410 27.47 46.54 0.56
N LEU A 411 26.96 45.37 0.96
CA LEU A 411 27.77 44.20 1.29
C LEU A 411 28.57 43.71 0.08
N ASN A 412 27.95 43.66 -1.10
CA ASN A 412 28.63 43.34 -2.36
C ASN A 412 29.74 44.35 -2.68
N LEU A 413 29.50 45.65 -2.48
CA LEU A 413 30.48 46.71 -2.73
C LEU A 413 31.69 46.63 -1.79
N MET A 414 31.46 46.40 -0.49
CA MET A 414 32.55 46.28 0.49
C MET A 414 33.39 45.02 0.27
N CYS A 415 32.75 43.85 0.11
CA CYS A 415 33.47 42.60 -0.13
C CYS A 415 34.17 42.62 -1.50
N GLY A 416 33.55 43.24 -2.52
CA GLY A 416 34.12 43.37 -3.86
C GLY A 416 35.39 44.22 -3.98
N LYS A 417 35.82 44.92 -2.91
CA LYS A 417 37.16 45.57 -2.87
C LYS A 417 38.31 44.59 -2.59
N SER A 418 38.03 43.33 -2.22
CA SER A 418 39.03 42.26 -2.03
C SER A 418 38.65 41.03 -2.83
N GLU A 419 39.62 40.40 -3.49
CA GLU A 419 39.36 39.18 -4.27
C GLU A 419 39.01 37.97 -3.40
N LYS A 420 39.36 38.00 -2.10
CA LYS A 420 39.25 36.90 -1.13
C LYS A 420 38.11 37.08 -0.14
N LEU A 421 37.61 38.30 0.07
CA LEU A 421 36.53 38.57 1.03
C LEU A 421 35.15 38.30 0.42
N ALA A 422 34.27 37.64 1.17
CA ALA A 422 32.91 37.37 0.75
C ALA A 422 31.94 37.38 1.94
N TRP A 423 30.64 37.44 1.65
CA TRP A 423 29.59 37.31 2.65
C TRP A 423 28.56 36.26 2.22
N THR A 424 27.98 35.56 3.19
CA THR A 424 26.82 34.68 3.00
C THR A 424 25.92 34.71 4.22
N ILE A 425 24.76 34.07 4.14
CA ILE A 425 23.81 33.92 5.24
C ILE A 425 23.81 32.45 5.66
N ARG A 426 23.89 32.21 6.97
CA ARG A 426 23.63 30.90 7.60
C ARG A 426 22.99 31.13 8.96
N ASN A 427 22.10 30.23 9.39
CA ASN A 427 21.44 30.26 10.70
C ASN A 427 20.81 31.64 11.03
N GLY A 428 20.20 32.30 10.05
CA GLY A 428 19.56 33.62 10.20
C GLY A 428 20.52 34.81 10.38
N VAL A 429 21.82 34.64 10.13
CA VAL A 429 22.86 35.65 10.38
C VAL A 429 23.73 35.88 9.12
N VAL A 430 24.13 37.13 8.87
CA VAL A 430 25.12 37.47 7.82
C VAL A 430 26.52 37.19 8.35
N LEU A 431 27.23 36.28 7.70
CA LEU A 431 28.62 35.93 7.97
C LEU A 431 29.53 36.54 6.90
N ILE A 432 30.60 37.21 7.31
CA ILE A 432 31.66 37.74 6.46
C ILE A 432 32.92 36.91 6.69
N THR A 433 33.43 36.30 5.61
CA THR A 433 34.44 35.25 5.67
C THR A 433 35.24 35.18 4.35
N ASN A 434 36.15 34.21 4.23
CA ASN A 434 36.87 33.96 2.98
C ASN A 434 35.93 33.32 1.93
N LYS A 435 36.04 33.78 0.68
CA LYS A 435 35.31 33.34 -0.52
C LYS A 435 35.23 31.81 -0.70
N THR A 436 36.23 31.07 -0.23
CA THR A 436 36.22 29.59 -0.21
C THR A 436 35.17 29.01 0.76
N LYS A 437 35.15 29.47 2.02
CA LYS A 437 34.23 29.03 3.08
C LYS A 437 32.82 29.65 2.99
N ALA A 438 32.70 30.78 2.29
CA ALA A 438 31.44 31.50 2.12
C ALA A 438 30.33 30.62 1.52
N GLY A 439 30.64 29.82 0.49
CA GLY A 439 29.66 29.02 -0.27
C GLY A 439 28.98 27.86 0.48
N GLY A 440 29.32 27.65 1.76
CA GLY A 440 28.86 26.53 2.59
C GLY A 440 30.00 25.55 2.90
N ASP A 441 29.74 24.59 3.77
CA ASP A 441 30.70 23.51 4.07
C ASP A 441 30.62 22.43 2.99
N ASN A 442 31.72 21.74 2.69
CA ASN A 442 31.74 20.80 1.57
C ASN A 442 30.87 19.56 1.85
N VAL A 443 29.80 19.42 1.08
CA VAL A 443 28.91 18.25 1.09
C VAL A 443 29.39 17.27 0.03
N LEU A 444 29.36 15.98 0.36
CA LEU A 444 29.62 14.87 -0.56
C LEU A 444 28.32 14.53 -1.32
N VAL A 445 28.33 14.63 -2.64
CA VAL A 445 27.16 14.37 -3.50
C VAL A 445 27.57 13.46 -4.66
N THR A 446 26.82 12.39 -4.86
CA THR A 446 26.97 11.48 -6.01
C THR A 446 26.14 11.98 -7.18
N HIS A 447 26.78 12.21 -8.33
CA HIS A 447 26.12 12.56 -9.60
C HIS A 447 26.17 11.36 -10.56
N ASP A 448 25.04 11.03 -11.20
CA ASP A 448 24.98 10.00 -12.25
C ASP A 448 25.30 10.62 -13.61
N ILE A 449 26.35 10.11 -14.25
CA ILE A 449 26.87 10.60 -15.54
C ILE A 449 26.86 9.51 -16.62
N ARG A 450 26.18 8.38 -16.38
CA ARG A 450 26.15 7.23 -17.32
C ARG A 450 25.68 7.63 -18.71
N SER A 451 24.73 8.56 -18.79
CA SER A 451 24.20 9.11 -20.05
C SER A 451 25.21 9.94 -20.86
N LEU A 452 26.37 10.30 -20.30
CA LEU A 452 27.48 10.98 -20.99
C LEU A 452 28.61 10.02 -21.36
N ILE A 453 28.89 9.02 -20.52
CA ILE A 453 30.03 8.11 -20.69
C ILE A 453 29.67 6.76 -21.36
N PHE A 454 28.39 6.42 -21.50
CA PHE A 454 28.00 5.11 -22.04
C PHE A 454 28.47 4.98 -23.51
N PRO A 455 29.32 3.99 -23.83
CA PRO A 455 29.89 3.86 -25.17
C PRO A 455 28.82 3.37 -26.14
N THR A 456 28.44 4.24 -27.07
CA THR A 456 27.48 3.91 -28.13
C THR A 456 28.18 3.28 -29.32
N THR A 457 27.51 2.33 -29.94
CA THR A 457 27.98 1.71 -31.17
C THR A 457 27.77 2.68 -32.33
N ALA A 458 28.78 2.79 -33.21
CA ALA A 458 28.66 3.57 -34.44
C ALA A 458 28.26 2.63 -35.58
N PHE A 459 27.46 3.12 -36.53
CA PHE A 459 27.13 2.36 -37.72
C PHE A 459 27.99 2.83 -38.90
N LEU A 460 28.69 1.89 -39.52
CA LEU A 460 29.58 2.14 -40.64
C LEU A 460 28.80 2.07 -41.96
N PRO A 461 28.95 3.06 -42.86
CA PRO A 461 28.29 3.05 -44.16
C PRO A 461 28.83 1.94 -45.06
N ALA A 462 28.00 1.47 -45.99
CA ALA A 462 28.41 0.53 -47.04
C ALA A 462 29.52 1.13 -47.93
N SER A 463 30.51 0.32 -48.29
CA SER A 463 31.67 0.75 -49.08
C SER A 463 31.40 0.59 -50.58
N ILE A 464 30.89 1.66 -51.20
CA ILE A 464 30.41 1.63 -52.59
C ILE A 464 31.46 2.02 -53.65
N SER A 465 32.61 2.58 -53.26
CA SER A 465 33.54 3.21 -54.22
C SER A 465 34.58 2.28 -54.84
N ASN A 466 34.91 1.17 -54.17
CA ASN A 466 36.06 0.34 -54.52
C ASN A 466 35.61 -1.08 -54.87
N LEU A 467 36.09 -1.63 -55.98
CA LEU A 467 36.14 -3.08 -56.20
C LEU A 467 37.43 -3.62 -55.55
N PRO A 468 37.41 -4.79 -54.88
CA PRO A 468 38.59 -5.33 -54.22
C PRO A 468 39.57 -5.93 -55.23
N THR A 469 40.60 -5.16 -55.59
CA THR A 469 41.73 -5.61 -56.41
C THR A 469 42.93 -5.99 -55.52
N GLY A 470 42.97 -7.27 -55.10
CA GLY A 470 44.04 -7.84 -54.27
C GLY A 470 43.63 -8.12 -52.82
N ASP A 471 44.52 -8.75 -52.06
CA ASP A 471 44.28 -9.26 -50.69
C ASP A 471 44.25 -8.17 -49.60
N SER A 472 43.55 -7.06 -49.85
CA SER A 472 43.22 -6.09 -48.81
C SER A 472 42.05 -6.62 -47.97
N GLU A 473 42.35 -7.36 -46.91
CA GLU A 473 41.37 -7.84 -45.93
C GLU A 473 40.76 -6.65 -45.15
N SER A 474 39.73 -6.03 -45.72
CA SER A 474 39.13 -4.81 -45.17
C SER A 474 38.25 -5.14 -43.96
N THR A 475 38.68 -4.74 -42.77
CA THR A 475 37.99 -4.96 -41.48
C THR A 475 36.61 -4.29 -41.37
N VAL A 476 36.19 -3.51 -42.37
CA VAL A 476 34.86 -2.89 -42.44
C VAL A 476 33.94 -3.76 -43.30
N PRO A 477 32.79 -4.25 -42.77
CA PRO A 477 31.81 -4.96 -43.57
C PRO A 477 31.35 -4.14 -44.77
N ARG A 478 31.54 -4.68 -45.98
CA ARG A 478 31.26 -3.99 -47.25
C ARG A 478 29.80 -3.51 -47.36
N THR A 479 28.88 -4.25 -46.75
CA THR A 479 27.44 -3.96 -46.60
C THR A 479 27.11 -2.80 -45.67
N GLY A 480 28.09 -2.28 -44.92
CA GLY A 480 27.86 -1.55 -43.68
C GLY A 480 27.57 -2.49 -42.51
N GLY A 481 27.69 -1.99 -41.28
CA GLY A 481 27.52 -2.79 -40.06
C GLY A 481 27.71 -1.99 -38.77
N GLU A 482 27.54 -2.66 -37.63
CA GLU A 482 27.96 -2.14 -36.32
C GLU A 482 29.49 -2.11 -36.23
N SER A 483 30.08 -1.06 -35.65
CA SER A 483 31.53 -1.03 -35.36
C SER A 483 31.85 -1.75 -34.05
N ASP A 484 32.87 -2.62 -34.07
CA ASP A 484 33.44 -3.21 -32.85
C ASP A 484 33.99 -2.12 -31.91
N GLU A 485 34.54 -1.04 -32.49
CA GLU A 485 34.90 0.18 -31.77
C GLU A 485 33.64 0.92 -31.32
N LYS A 486 33.40 0.95 -30.00
CA LYS A 486 32.28 1.66 -29.38
C LYS A 486 32.74 3.02 -28.88
N VAL A 487 32.19 4.08 -29.45
CA VAL A 487 32.60 5.46 -29.15
C VAL A 487 31.85 5.94 -27.91
N ALA A 488 32.58 6.23 -26.84
CA ALA A 488 32.08 7.02 -25.72
C ALA A 488 31.91 8.48 -26.18
N LEU A 489 30.74 9.06 -25.90
CA LEU A 489 30.44 10.44 -26.29
C LEU A 489 31.43 11.44 -25.64
N ILE A 490 31.75 11.24 -24.35
CA ILE A 490 32.80 11.97 -23.63
C ILE A 490 33.52 11.01 -22.67
N GLU A 491 34.86 11.03 -22.68
CA GLU A 491 35.69 10.27 -21.74
C GLU A 491 35.66 10.86 -20.32
N MET A 492 35.87 10.03 -19.31
CA MET A 492 35.77 10.40 -17.89
C MET A 492 36.71 11.56 -17.50
N ASP A 493 38.00 11.48 -17.86
CA ASP A 493 38.99 12.51 -17.52
C ASP A 493 38.72 13.82 -18.27
N THR A 494 38.28 13.72 -19.53
CA THR A 494 37.82 14.86 -20.32
C THR A 494 36.63 15.55 -19.63
N LEU A 495 35.64 14.80 -19.16
CA LEU A 495 34.49 15.33 -18.42
C LEU A 495 34.92 16.01 -17.10
N VAL A 496 35.83 15.41 -16.32
CA VAL A 496 36.35 16.03 -15.09
C VAL A 496 37.10 17.34 -15.39
N SER A 497 37.90 17.39 -16.47
CA SER A 497 38.59 18.62 -16.88
C SER A 497 37.60 19.72 -17.30
N GLN A 498 36.52 19.36 -18.01
CA GLN A 498 35.47 20.29 -18.43
C GLN A 498 34.65 20.81 -17.24
N ILE A 499 34.35 19.97 -16.23
CA ILE A 499 33.71 20.40 -14.98
C ILE A 499 34.60 21.43 -14.27
N LYS A 500 35.91 21.13 -14.08
CA LYS A 500 36.86 22.08 -13.47
C LYS A 500 36.95 23.40 -14.23
N ALA A 501 36.99 23.36 -15.56
CA ALA A 501 37.04 24.55 -16.40
C ALA A 501 35.77 25.39 -16.32
N ALA A 502 34.59 24.76 -16.40
CA ALA A 502 33.29 25.44 -16.37
C ALA A 502 32.95 26.06 -15.00
N THR A 503 33.53 25.54 -13.92
CA THR A 503 33.28 26.01 -12.53
C THR A 503 34.41 26.84 -11.93
N GLY A 504 35.56 26.93 -12.60
CA GLY A 504 36.73 27.70 -12.17
C GLY A 504 37.76 26.83 -11.44
N THR A 505 38.90 26.60 -12.11
CA THR A 505 40.02 25.76 -11.64
C THR A 505 40.49 26.11 -10.22
N GLY A 506 40.66 27.40 -9.94
CA GLY A 506 41.13 27.91 -8.64
C GLY A 506 40.23 27.61 -7.42
N TYR A 507 39.01 27.07 -7.60
CA TYR A 507 38.24 26.50 -6.47
C TYR A 507 38.69 25.07 -6.12
N TRP A 508 39.06 24.27 -7.11
CA TRP A 508 39.40 22.85 -6.96
C TRP A 508 40.85 22.61 -6.56
N ASP A 509 41.75 23.52 -6.97
CA ASP A 509 43.20 23.35 -6.80
C ASP A 509 43.76 24.13 -5.58
N GLY A 510 42.89 24.61 -4.69
CA GLY A 510 43.23 25.40 -3.49
C GLY A 510 42.77 24.78 -2.16
N GLU A 511 42.93 25.52 -1.05
CA GLU A 511 42.60 25.09 0.33
C GLU A 511 41.08 24.87 0.60
N SER A 512 40.26 24.77 -0.44
CA SER A 512 38.81 24.53 -0.32
C SER A 512 38.48 23.14 0.26
N GLY A 513 39.40 22.18 0.16
CA GLY A 513 39.18 20.79 0.55
C GLY A 513 38.14 20.06 -0.31
N ALA A 514 37.95 20.52 -1.55
CA ALA A 514 37.04 19.96 -2.54
C ALA A 514 37.71 18.85 -3.36
N SER A 515 36.93 17.87 -3.84
CA SER A 515 37.38 16.78 -4.70
C SER A 515 36.33 16.37 -5.73
N ILE A 516 36.79 15.79 -6.84
CA ILE A 516 35.96 15.13 -7.85
C ILE A 516 36.54 13.73 -7.99
N ASP A 517 35.96 12.78 -7.28
CA ASP A 517 36.44 11.41 -7.20
C ASP A 517 35.62 10.54 -8.17
N GLN A 518 36.30 9.85 -9.10
CA GLN A 518 35.65 8.97 -10.08
C GLN A 518 35.26 7.64 -9.42
N VAL A 519 34.06 7.12 -9.71
CA VAL A 519 33.59 5.86 -9.14
C VAL A 519 33.15 4.90 -10.26
N ASP A 520 33.67 3.67 -10.18
CA ASP A 520 33.34 2.57 -11.08
C ASP A 520 31.82 2.37 -11.21
N GLY A 521 31.37 2.12 -12.44
CA GLY A 521 29.94 2.01 -12.77
C GLY A 521 29.24 3.33 -13.11
N GLY A 522 30.00 4.43 -13.25
CA GLY A 522 29.55 5.65 -13.95
C GLY A 522 28.98 6.75 -13.07
N TYR A 523 29.57 6.97 -11.90
CA TYR A 523 29.22 8.07 -11.00
C TYR A 523 30.42 8.99 -10.75
N LEU A 524 30.16 10.28 -10.56
CA LEU A 524 31.12 11.21 -9.96
C LEU A 524 30.73 11.44 -8.50
N LEU A 525 31.66 11.17 -7.59
CA LEU A 525 31.53 11.49 -6.18
C LEU A 525 32.20 12.83 -5.95
N ILE A 526 31.39 13.89 -5.84
CA ILE A 526 31.90 15.26 -5.78
C ILE A 526 31.77 15.76 -4.36
N LYS A 527 32.87 16.24 -3.80
CA LYS A 527 32.94 16.92 -2.50
C LYS A 527 33.13 18.40 -2.75
N ALA A 528 32.08 19.20 -2.56
CA ALA A 528 32.11 20.64 -2.81
C ALA A 528 31.02 21.35 -2.00
N ASN A 529 31.11 22.67 -1.86
CA ASN A 529 30.09 23.45 -1.15
C ASN A 529 28.75 23.45 -1.92
N PRO A 530 27.59 23.65 -1.25
CA PRO A 530 26.27 23.54 -1.88
C PRO A 530 26.05 24.45 -3.10
N LYS A 531 26.67 25.65 -3.14
CA LYS A 531 26.64 26.51 -4.33
C LYS A 531 27.34 25.84 -5.51
N MET A 532 28.56 25.33 -5.29
CA MET A 532 29.33 24.65 -6.32
C MET A 532 28.65 23.36 -6.78
N GLN A 533 28.07 22.57 -5.87
CA GLN A 533 27.28 21.38 -6.22
C GLN A 533 26.10 21.70 -7.15
N HIS A 534 25.45 22.86 -6.97
CA HIS A 534 24.37 23.31 -7.85
C HIS A 534 24.90 23.77 -9.22
N GLU A 535 26.05 24.44 -9.27
CA GLU A 535 26.71 24.84 -10.52
C GLU A 535 27.18 23.62 -11.34
N VAL A 536 27.76 22.60 -10.70
CA VAL A 536 28.09 21.31 -11.33
C VAL A 536 26.84 20.54 -11.77
N ALA A 537 25.82 20.41 -10.91
CA ALA A 537 24.57 19.72 -11.27
C ALA A 537 23.87 20.36 -12.47
N LYS A 538 23.89 21.69 -12.56
CA LYS A 538 23.39 22.42 -13.73
C LYS A 538 24.23 22.13 -14.97
N PHE A 539 25.56 22.22 -14.88
CA PHE A 539 26.45 21.92 -16.00
C PHE A 539 26.24 20.51 -16.55
N LEU A 540 26.20 19.50 -15.68
CA LEU A 540 25.90 18.12 -16.07
C LEU A 540 24.51 17.97 -16.72
N ALA A 541 23.48 18.64 -16.21
CA ALA A 541 22.14 18.61 -16.80
C ALA A 541 22.10 19.28 -18.19
N ASP A 542 22.82 20.40 -18.39
CA ASP A 542 22.95 21.06 -19.68
C ASP A 542 23.76 20.19 -20.68
N MET A 543 24.82 19.50 -20.23
CA MET A 543 25.55 18.53 -21.07
C MET A 543 24.67 17.36 -21.50
N VAL A 544 23.96 16.71 -20.57
CA VAL A 544 23.05 15.59 -20.87
C VAL A 544 21.96 16.02 -21.85
N ARG A 545 21.46 17.26 -21.73
CA ARG A 545 20.50 17.83 -22.68
C ARG A 545 21.07 18.04 -24.09
N ILE A 546 22.35 18.37 -24.21
CA ILE A 546 23.03 18.56 -25.51
C ILE A 546 23.37 17.21 -26.16
N SER A 547 23.77 16.21 -25.37
CA SER A 547 24.11 14.87 -25.89
C SER A 547 22.89 14.05 -26.27
N THR A 548 21.83 14.05 -25.45
CA THR A 548 20.59 13.29 -25.69
C THR A 548 19.67 13.93 -26.74
N ALA A 549 20.11 15.00 -27.41
CA ALA A 549 19.40 15.56 -28.55
C ALA A 549 19.33 14.55 -29.70
N VAL A 550 18.13 14.39 -30.27
CA VAL A 550 17.87 13.49 -31.40
C VAL A 550 17.67 14.35 -32.65
N VAL A 551 18.35 14.00 -33.74
CA VAL A 551 18.27 14.67 -35.04
C VAL A 551 17.66 13.71 -36.06
N THR A 552 16.60 14.14 -36.72
CA THR A 552 16.05 13.46 -37.89
C THR A 552 16.55 14.16 -39.15
N VAL A 553 17.27 13.42 -40.00
CA VAL A 553 17.79 13.86 -41.29
C VAL A 553 16.91 13.24 -42.38
N GLU A 554 16.29 14.09 -43.20
CA GLU A 554 15.54 13.68 -44.38
C GLU A 554 16.30 14.10 -45.64
N THR A 555 16.60 13.13 -46.51
CA THR A 555 17.25 13.35 -47.81
C THR A 555 16.25 13.04 -48.92
N LYS A 556 16.17 13.90 -49.94
CA LYS A 556 15.27 13.74 -51.09
C LYS A 556 16.06 13.89 -52.39
N PHE A 557 16.15 12.80 -53.14
CA PHE A 557 16.69 12.79 -54.49
C PHE A 557 15.54 12.94 -55.48
N LEU A 558 15.65 13.91 -56.38
CA LEU A 558 14.70 14.18 -57.46
C LEU A 558 15.43 14.02 -58.79
N THR A 559 15.05 13.01 -59.56
CA THR A 559 15.49 12.83 -60.94
C THR A 559 14.33 13.17 -61.87
N ILE A 560 14.56 14.07 -62.82
CA ILE A 560 13.62 14.40 -63.90
C ILE A 560 14.30 14.06 -65.21
N ASN A 561 13.71 13.15 -65.97
CA ASN A 561 14.13 12.83 -67.33
C ASN A 561 13.04 13.31 -68.29
N GLU A 562 13.43 14.13 -69.27
CA GLU A 562 12.58 14.52 -70.40
C GLU A 562 13.30 14.12 -71.68
N ASN A 563 12.80 13.07 -72.34
CA ASN A 563 13.36 12.54 -73.58
C ASN A 563 12.42 12.88 -74.74
N PHE A 564 12.99 13.34 -75.85
CA PHE A 564 12.27 13.58 -77.09
C PHE A 564 13.04 12.98 -78.27
N LEU A 565 12.31 12.37 -79.20
CA LEU A 565 12.84 11.84 -80.46
C LEU A 565 11.86 12.21 -81.57
N GLN A 566 12.33 12.98 -82.55
CA GLN A 566 11.60 13.25 -83.78
C GLN A 566 12.50 12.90 -84.97
N GLU A 567 11.99 12.08 -85.87
CA GLU A 567 12.65 11.67 -87.11
C GLU A 567 11.67 11.87 -88.27
N VAL A 568 12.08 12.62 -89.30
CA VAL A 568 11.34 12.74 -90.56
C VAL A 568 12.32 12.51 -91.70
N GLY A 569 12.01 11.57 -92.58
CA GLY A 569 12.90 11.14 -93.66
C GLY A 569 12.14 10.84 -94.95
N VAL A 570 12.79 11.13 -96.09
CA VAL A 570 12.27 10.85 -97.43
C VAL A 570 13.37 10.18 -98.25
N ASP A 571 13.20 8.88 -98.51
CA ASP A 571 14.12 8.08 -99.32
C ASP A 571 13.52 7.87 -100.71
N PHE A 572 14.31 8.09 -101.76
CA PHE A 572 14.01 7.64 -103.12
C PHE A 572 14.92 6.46 -103.44
N ARG A 573 14.42 5.21 -103.39
CA ARG A 573 15.24 4.01 -103.67
C ARG A 573 14.44 2.82 -104.25
N GLY A 574 15.05 2.07 -105.16
CA GLY A 574 14.58 0.79 -105.70
C GLY A 574 13.26 0.84 -106.48
N THR A 575 13.27 1.33 -107.71
CA THR A 575 12.14 1.29 -108.65
C THR A 575 11.70 -0.13 -109.05
N GLY A 576 12.66 -1.02 -109.31
CA GLY A 576 12.45 -2.40 -109.74
C GLY A 576 13.26 -3.41 -108.92
N GLY A 577 12.89 -4.69 -108.98
CA GLY A 577 13.58 -5.78 -108.26
C GLY A 577 12.62 -6.84 -107.71
N ALA A 578 13.04 -7.60 -106.70
CA ALA A 578 12.35 -8.83 -106.26
C ALA A 578 10.92 -8.60 -105.72
N GLY A 579 9.93 -8.68 -106.62
CA GLY A 579 8.50 -8.49 -106.36
C GLY A 579 7.92 -7.15 -106.83
N ASN A 580 8.76 -6.18 -107.18
CA ASN A 580 8.34 -4.85 -107.66
C ASN A 580 8.33 -4.79 -109.19
N LYS A 581 7.35 -4.07 -109.77
CA LYS A 581 7.08 -4.06 -111.22
C LYS A 581 7.89 -3.07 -112.06
N GLY A 582 8.74 -2.23 -111.45
CA GLY A 582 9.57 -1.26 -112.18
C GLY A 582 10.86 -1.84 -112.76
N THR A 583 11.59 -1.00 -113.47
CA THR A 583 12.91 -1.27 -114.05
C THR A 583 13.97 -1.40 -112.95
N VAL A 584 14.82 -2.43 -113.05
CA VAL A 584 16.02 -2.59 -112.21
C VAL A 584 17.16 -1.75 -112.82
N ALA A 585 17.25 -0.48 -112.43
CA ALA A 585 18.29 0.42 -112.90
C ALA A 585 19.31 0.70 -111.78
N PRO A 586 20.50 0.04 -111.78
CA PRO A 586 21.58 0.31 -110.85
C PRO A 586 22.29 1.62 -111.20
N LEU A 587 22.85 2.31 -110.21
CA LEU A 587 23.83 3.37 -110.42
C LEU A 587 25.23 2.75 -110.46
N ASP A 588 25.62 2.31 -111.64
CA ASP A 588 26.90 1.70 -112.01
C ASP A 588 28.12 2.54 -111.64
N ASP A 589 28.05 3.86 -111.78
CA ASP A 589 29.08 4.81 -111.32
C ASP A 589 29.22 4.91 -109.79
N LEU A 590 28.36 4.23 -109.02
CA LEU A 590 28.38 4.20 -107.55
C LEU A 590 28.49 2.76 -107.02
N SER A 591 29.13 2.60 -105.86
CA SER A 591 29.18 1.32 -105.15
C SER A 591 29.13 1.50 -103.64
N ASN A 592 28.74 0.44 -102.94
CA ASN A 592 28.44 0.47 -101.51
C ASN A 592 29.72 0.43 -100.63
N GLY A 593 30.82 -0.13 -101.15
CA GLY A 593 32.02 -0.50 -100.39
C GLY A 593 33.30 0.23 -100.80
N LEU A 594 33.21 1.23 -101.67
CA LEU A 594 34.30 2.19 -101.89
C LEU A 594 34.17 3.39 -100.93
N GLN A 595 35.15 4.29 -101.01
CA GLN A 595 35.34 5.45 -100.12
C GLN A 595 34.13 6.43 -100.03
N THR A 596 33.13 6.25 -100.91
CA THR A 596 31.88 7.01 -100.99
C THR A 596 30.72 6.46 -100.15
N ASN A 597 30.77 5.19 -99.72
CA ASN A 597 29.73 4.53 -98.88
C ASN A 597 28.28 4.82 -99.32
N ALA A 598 27.97 4.61 -100.61
CA ALA A 598 26.76 5.17 -101.24
C ALA A 598 25.43 4.56 -100.76
N SER A 599 25.43 3.35 -100.19
CA SER A 599 24.26 2.66 -99.63
C SER A 599 24.69 1.51 -98.72
N ALA A 600 23.79 1.06 -97.85
CA ALA A 600 23.95 -0.18 -97.09
C ALA A 600 23.67 -1.46 -97.91
N GLY A 601 23.31 -1.36 -99.20
CA GLY A 601 23.07 -2.49 -100.11
C GLY A 601 21.85 -3.36 -99.78
N ARG A 602 20.88 -2.82 -99.02
CA ARG A 602 19.68 -3.51 -98.51
C ARG A 602 18.41 -3.17 -99.30
N ASP A 603 18.57 -2.58 -100.47
CA ASP A 603 17.49 -2.13 -101.35
C ASP A 603 16.91 -3.28 -102.18
N ASN A 604 15.58 -3.37 -102.18
CA ASN A 604 14.75 -4.32 -102.94
C ASN A 604 15.23 -5.80 -102.95
N SER A 605 15.57 -6.31 -101.76
CA SER A 605 16.13 -7.66 -101.52
C SER A 605 17.59 -7.86 -101.96
N GLY A 606 18.34 -6.78 -102.12
CA GLY A 606 19.80 -6.80 -102.25
C GLY A 606 20.50 -7.50 -101.07
N THR A 607 21.65 -8.12 -101.36
CA THR A 607 22.38 -9.02 -100.46
C THR A 607 23.21 -8.33 -99.37
N ALA A 608 23.14 -6.99 -99.25
CA ALA A 608 24.06 -6.16 -98.46
C ALA A 608 25.54 -6.34 -98.86
N ASP A 609 25.78 -6.66 -100.14
CA ASP A 609 27.13 -6.80 -100.71
C ASP A 609 27.81 -5.42 -100.83
N PRO A 610 28.99 -5.21 -100.20
CA PRO A 610 29.77 -3.99 -100.35
C PRO A 610 30.22 -3.73 -101.80
N ALA A 611 30.43 -4.77 -102.62
CA ALA A 611 30.87 -4.59 -104.00
C ALA A 611 29.74 -4.16 -104.96
N ALA A 612 28.48 -4.21 -104.53
CA ALA A 612 27.34 -3.91 -105.39
C ALA A 612 27.12 -2.41 -105.62
N SER A 613 26.57 -2.10 -106.80
CA SER A 613 25.99 -0.79 -107.13
C SER A 613 24.55 -0.69 -106.61
N PRO A 614 24.14 0.43 -105.98
CA PRO A 614 22.79 0.59 -105.45
C PRO A 614 21.76 0.90 -106.55
N LEU A 615 20.51 0.55 -106.31
CA LEU A 615 19.40 0.79 -107.24
C LEU A 615 18.86 2.23 -107.13
N SER A 616 18.51 2.79 -108.28
CA SER A 616 17.84 4.07 -108.39
C SER A 616 16.43 4.04 -107.79
N GLY A 617 15.99 5.17 -107.24
CA GLY A 617 14.61 5.44 -106.81
C GLY A 617 13.87 6.44 -107.69
N PHE A 618 14.60 7.11 -108.59
CA PHE A 618 14.11 7.88 -109.72
C PHE A 618 14.79 7.30 -110.96
N PHE A 619 14.01 6.92 -111.96
CA PHE A 619 14.48 6.43 -113.25
C PHE A 619 13.61 7.03 -114.36
N TYR A 620 14.23 7.59 -115.39
CA TYR A 620 13.55 8.05 -116.59
C TYR A 620 14.38 7.69 -117.82
N ASP A 621 13.74 7.05 -118.79
CA ASP A 621 14.31 6.60 -120.06
C ASP A 621 13.25 6.81 -121.14
N ASP A 622 13.61 7.50 -122.23
CA ASP A 622 12.74 7.74 -123.40
C ASP A 622 13.07 6.83 -124.59
N GLY A 623 14.05 5.92 -124.43
CA GLY A 623 14.55 5.03 -125.48
C GLY A 623 15.48 5.71 -126.49
N GLY A 624 15.89 6.95 -126.25
CA GLY A 624 16.79 7.76 -127.09
C GLY A 624 18.24 7.75 -126.63
N ASP A 625 18.71 8.91 -126.16
CA ASP A 625 20.14 9.23 -126.01
C ASP A 625 20.73 8.92 -124.61
N GLY A 626 19.96 8.32 -123.69
CA GLY A 626 20.42 7.86 -122.38
C GLY A 626 19.41 8.05 -121.24
N ASP A 627 19.65 7.42 -120.10
CA ASP A 627 18.70 7.35 -118.98
C ASP A 627 19.14 8.15 -117.73
N TYR A 628 18.16 8.73 -117.03
CA TYR A 628 18.36 9.56 -115.86
C TYR A 628 18.07 8.78 -114.57
N ARG A 629 19.14 8.32 -113.91
CA ARG A 629 19.10 7.58 -112.64
C ARG A 629 19.35 8.52 -111.45
N GLY A 630 18.53 8.40 -110.41
CA GLY A 630 18.70 9.16 -109.16
C GLY A 630 18.23 8.36 -107.94
N ARG A 631 18.79 8.69 -106.76
CA ARG A 631 18.34 8.12 -105.47
C ARG A 631 18.65 9.06 -104.30
N THR A 632 17.90 8.92 -103.22
CA THR A 632 18.25 9.46 -101.89
C THR A 632 18.02 8.38 -100.84
N GLU A 633 18.84 8.36 -99.81
CA GLU A 633 18.70 7.44 -98.68
C GLU A 633 19.17 8.15 -97.41
N ASN A 634 18.23 8.44 -96.51
CA ASN A 634 18.53 8.97 -95.19
C ASN A 634 18.76 7.79 -94.24
N PHE A 635 20.02 7.57 -93.87
CA PHE A 635 20.42 6.51 -92.96
C PHE A 635 20.96 7.10 -91.65
N PHE A 636 20.27 6.82 -90.54
CA PHE A 636 20.83 6.96 -89.21
C PHE A 636 21.54 5.63 -88.86
N THR A 637 22.88 5.60 -89.00
CA THR A 637 23.72 4.46 -88.61
C THR A 637 23.54 4.12 -87.13
N ASP A 638 23.50 5.17 -86.33
CA ASP A 638 23.46 5.13 -84.88
C ASP A 638 22.09 5.55 -84.37
N ARG A 639 21.61 4.89 -83.32
CA ARG A 639 20.40 5.33 -82.63
C ARG A 639 20.73 6.62 -81.89
N LEU A 640 19.97 7.69 -82.14
CA LEU A 640 20.12 9.00 -81.46
C LEU A 640 19.82 8.96 -79.94
N GLY A 641 19.57 7.79 -79.36
CA GLY A 641 19.44 7.56 -77.93
C GLY A 641 19.48 6.08 -77.56
N ARG A 642 19.71 5.79 -76.28
CA ARG A 642 19.60 4.43 -75.70
C ARG A 642 18.20 4.15 -75.13
N ILE A 643 17.37 5.17 -74.96
CA ILE A 643 16.06 5.10 -74.29
C ILE A 643 14.93 5.07 -75.34
N LEU A 644 14.78 6.14 -76.12
CA LEU A 644 13.83 6.19 -77.24
C LEU A 644 14.44 5.56 -78.51
N THR A 645 13.65 4.74 -79.20
CA THR A 645 14.02 4.13 -80.49
C THR A 645 13.20 4.71 -81.64
N PRO A 646 13.75 4.82 -82.87
CA PRO A 646 12.97 5.25 -84.04
C PRO A 646 11.99 4.18 -84.55
N THR A 647 11.99 2.97 -84.00
CA THR A 647 11.05 1.91 -84.39
C THR A 647 9.61 2.29 -84.04
N GLY A 648 8.77 2.53 -85.05
CA GLY A 648 7.35 2.91 -84.91
C GLY A 648 6.98 4.03 -85.88
N GLY A 649 5.98 4.84 -85.51
CA GLY A 649 5.54 5.99 -86.30
C GLY A 649 4.83 5.60 -87.60
N LEU A 650 4.83 6.52 -88.56
CA LEU A 650 4.32 6.34 -89.92
C LEU A 650 5.46 5.93 -90.85
N THR A 651 5.24 4.90 -91.66
CA THR A 651 6.02 4.65 -92.88
C THR A 651 5.04 4.47 -94.04
N ALA A 652 5.20 5.28 -95.08
CA ALA A 652 4.37 5.24 -96.28
C ALA A 652 5.28 5.13 -97.51
N ALA A 653 4.93 4.24 -98.44
CA ALA A 653 5.59 4.11 -99.73
C ALA A 653 4.64 4.54 -100.85
N TRP A 654 5.14 5.33 -101.79
CA TRP A 654 4.43 5.71 -103.01
C TRP A 654 5.30 5.40 -104.22
N THR A 655 4.77 4.56 -105.11
CA THR A 655 5.47 4.11 -106.31
C THR A 655 4.65 4.47 -107.54
N TYR A 656 5.25 5.23 -108.46
CA TYR A 656 4.72 5.55 -109.77
C TYR A 656 5.58 4.85 -110.83
N LEU A 657 4.93 4.19 -111.81
CA LEU A 657 5.59 3.38 -112.83
C LEU A 657 5.01 3.69 -114.21
N ASN A 658 5.78 4.40 -115.03
CA ASN A 658 5.58 4.60 -116.46
C ASN A 658 6.98 4.78 -117.11
N ASP A 659 7.11 5.53 -118.21
CA ASP A 659 8.41 5.98 -118.75
C ASP A 659 9.26 6.67 -117.66
N LEU A 660 8.60 7.52 -116.85
CA LEU A 660 9.12 7.99 -115.56
C LEU A 660 8.71 7.01 -114.45
N GLN A 661 9.69 6.56 -113.68
CA GLN A 661 9.51 5.67 -112.54
C GLN A 661 10.08 6.31 -111.27
N VAL A 662 9.27 6.36 -110.21
CA VAL A 662 9.64 6.95 -108.93
C VAL A 662 9.17 6.05 -107.81
N ASN A 663 10.05 5.71 -106.87
CA ASN A 663 9.69 5.02 -105.63
C ASN A 663 10.14 5.85 -104.43
N MET A 664 9.18 6.46 -103.74
CA MET A 664 9.37 7.33 -102.58
C MET A 664 8.93 6.62 -101.30
N ILE A 665 9.77 6.63 -100.27
CA ILE A 665 9.47 6.13 -98.93
C ILE A 665 9.54 7.28 -97.94
N PHE A 666 8.40 7.67 -97.39
CA PHE A 666 8.29 8.65 -96.32
C PHE A 666 8.28 7.94 -94.96
N ARG A 667 9.10 8.40 -94.02
CA ARG A 667 9.06 8.00 -92.60
C ARG A 667 8.85 9.23 -91.72
N ALA A 668 7.98 9.11 -90.72
CA ALA A 668 7.83 10.10 -89.68
C ALA A 668 7.59 9.42 -88.33
N VAL A 669 8.43 9.73 -87.34
CA VAL A 669 8.40 9.17 -86.00
C VAL A 669 8.50 10.32 -85.01
N GLU A 670 7.61 10.38 -84.04
CA GLU A 670 7.70 11.31 -82.93
C GLU A 670 7.38 10.58 -81.62
N LYS A 671 8.23 10.80 -80.60
CA LYS A 671 8.10 10.19 -79.28
C LYS A 671 8.56 11.19 -78.21
N SER A 672 7.76 11.32 -77.16
CA SER A 672 8.07 12.09 -75.96
C SER A 672 7.91 11.21 -74.73
N GLU A 673 8.85 11.28 -73.79
CA GLU A 673 8.80 10.59 -72.50
C GLU A 673 9.19 11.57 -71.39
N SER A 674 8.38 11.65 -70.35
CA SER A 674 8.65 12.43 -69.15
C SER A 674 8.57 11.50 -67.94
N ALA A 675 9.67 11.35 -67.21
CA ALA A 675 9.76 10.50 -66.04
C ALA A 675 10.31 11.28 -64.84
N GLN A 676 9.50 11.41 -63.79
CA GLN A 676 9.89 12.01 -62.52
C GLN A 676 10.02 10.92 -61.45
N LEU A 677 11.22 10.77 -60.90
CA LEU A 677 11.50 9.86 -59.79
C LEU A 677 11.88 10.66 -58.55
N VAL A 678 11.11 10.50 -57.48
CA VAL A 678 11.43 11.03 -56.15
C VAL A 678 11.78 9.85 -55.25
N ASN A 679 12.99 9.85 -54.70
CA ASN A 679 13.45 8.86 -53.73
C ASN A 679 13.84 9.57 -52.43
N ALA A 680 13.11 9.28 -51.34
CA ALA A 680 13.26 9.94 -50.05
C ALA A 680 13.73 8.94 -48.99
N GLN A 681 14.75 9.29 -48.22
CA GLN A 681 15.22 8.49 -47.08
C GLN A 681 15.20 9.36 -45.83
N THR A 682 14.78 8.79 -44.71
CA THR A 682 14.79 9.45 -43.40
C THR A 682 15.60 8.62 -42.42
N VAL A 683 16.57 9.25 -41.76
CA VAL A 683 17.41 8.65 -40.71
C VAL A 683 17.20 9.44 -39.43
N THR A 684 17.04 8.77 -38.30
CA THR A 684 16.99 9.44 -36.99
C THR A 684 18.15 8.94 -36.13
N VAL A 685 18.95 9.87 -35.63
CA VAL A 685 20.23 9.61 -34.97
C VAL A 685 20.39 10.48 -33.73
N LEU A 686 21.18 10.03 -32.75
CA LEU A 686 21.60 10.86 -31.62
C LEU A 686 22.65 11.88 -32.06
N ASN A 687 22.71 13.02 -31.37
CA ASN A 687 23.74 14.03 -31.59
C ASN A 687 25.15 13.42 -31.43
N ASN A 688 26.10 13.85 -32.25
CA ASN A 688 27.45 13.30 -32.42
C ASN A 688 27.56 11.82 -32.86
N ASN A 689 26.48 11.05 -32.96
CA ASN A 689 26.55 9.64 -33.36
C ASN A 689 26.49 9.45 -34.89
N ARG A 690 27.12 8.38 -35.39
CA ARG A 690 27.08 8.00 -36.81
C ARG A 690 26.00 6.95 -37.07
N ALA A 691 25.13 7.23 -38.03
CA ALA A 691 24.15 6.30 -38.58
C ALA A 691 24.16 6.36 -40.12
N ASN A 692 23.78 5.25 -40.77
CA ASN A 692 23.62 5.13 -42.21
C ASN A 692 22.29 4.43 -42.54
N VAL A 693 21.76 4.69 -43.74
CA VAL A 693 20.72 3.87 -44.36
C VAL A 693 21.16 3.60 -45.79
N SER A 694 21.22 2.31 -46.15
CA SER A 694 21.61 1.82 -47.47
C SER A 694 20.50 0.93 -48.01
N VAL A 695 19.91 1.32 -49.14
CA VAL A 695 18.96 0.50 -49.91
C VAL A 695 19.69 0.04 -51.15
N ILE A 696 20.25 -1.18 -51.09
CA ILE A 696 21.12 -1.75 -52.12
C ILE A 696 20.64 -3.17 -52.48
N ASN A 697 20.72 -3.52 -53.77
CA ASN A 697 20.53 -4.88 -54.23
C ASN A 697 21.89 -5.59 -54.21
N GLN A 698 22.08 -6.49 -53.25
CA GLN A 698 23.30 -7.27 -53.13
C GLN A 698 23.37 -8.34 -54.21
N THR A 699 24.50 -8.40 -54.92
CA THR A 699 24.78 -9.41 -55.96
C THR A 699 26.06 -10.16 -55.61
N SER A 700 25.92 -11.45 -55.29
CA SER A 700 27.06 -12.34 -55.10
C SER A 700 27.75 -12.65 -56.43
N TYR A 701 29.07 -12.61 -56.45
CA TYR A 701 29.90 -12.97 -57.60
C TYR A 701 31.10 -13.80 -57.16
N VAL A 702 31.67 -14.58 -58.08
CA VAL A 702 32.96 -15.25 -57.83
C VAL A 702 34.06 -14.21 -58.03
N ARG A 703 34.72 -13.81 -56.94
CA ARG A 703 35.85 -12.87 -56.96
C ARG A 703 37.09 -13.53 -57.56
N ASP A 704 37.30 -14.79 -57.22
CA ASP A 704 38.56 -15.51 -57.37
C ASP A 704 38.33 -17.02 -57.20
N PHE A 705 39.35 -17.84 -57.43
CA PHE A 705 39.31 -19.28 -57.13
C PHE A 705 40.51 -19.68 -56.27
N ASP A 706 40.28 -20.41 -55.18
CA ASP A 706 41.41 -21.15 -54.58
C ASP A 706 41.71 -22.40 -55.41
N VAL A 707 42.98 -22.68 -55.64
CA VAL A 707 43.43 -23.78 -56.50
C VAL A 707 44.42 -24.65 -55.73
N GLU A 708 43.88 -25.57 -54.93
CA GLU A 708 44.70 -26.58 -54.27
C GLU A 708 45.27 -27.56 -55.31
N VAL A 709 46.58 -27.48 -55.55
CA VAL A 709 47.29 -28.33 -56.52
C VAL A 709 47.55 -29.73 -55.93
N ALA A 710 46.49 -30.51 -55.79
CA ALA A 710 46.57 -31.93 -55.49
C ALA A 710 47.05 -32.71 -56.73
N GLN A 711 47.93 -33.70 -56.54
CA GLN A 711 48.75 -34.32 -57.59
C GLN A 711 47.99 -35.10 -58.69
N ALA A 712 46.65 -35.14 -58.65
CA ALA A 712 45.80 -35.84 -59.62
C ALA A 712 44.44 -35.17 -59.89
N SER A 713 44.16 -33.96 -59.38
CA SER A 713 42.89 -33.26 -59.66
C SER A 713 43.00 -31.75 -59.48
N PHE A 714 42.44 -30.99 -60.42
CA PHE A 714 42.28 -29.54 -60.30
C PHE A 714 40.86 -29.26 -59.76
N ILE A 715 40.76 -28.99 -58.47
CA ILE A 715 39.53 -28.49 -57.85
C ILE A 715 39.76 -27.00 -57.56
N ALA A 716 39.00 -26.17 -58.28
CA ALA A 716 39.02 -24.72 -58.12
C ALA A 716 37.81 -24.31 -57.26
N ASP A 717 38.04 -23.91 -56.01
CA ASP A 717 36.97 -23.55 -55.07
C ASP A 717 36.64 -22.05 -55.23
N PRO A 718 35.42 -21.67 -55.67
CA PRO A 718 35.09 -20.27 -55.97
C PRO A 718 35.00 -19.43 -54.69
N LYS A 719 35.90 -18.46 -54.53
CA LYS A 719 35.83 -17.43 -53.50
C LYS A 719 34.72 -16.43 -53.85
N ILE A 720 33.57 -16.58 -53.19
CA ILE A 720 32.40 -15.72 -53.37
C ILE A 720 32.59 -14.41 -52.60
N ASP A 721 32.27 -13.30 -53.24
CA ASP A 721 32.19 -11.95 -52.65
C ASP A 721 30.86 -11.28 -53.07
N VAL A 722 30.52 -10.12 -52.50
CA VAL A 722 29.21 -9.46 -52.64
C VAL A 722 29.38 -7.98 -53.00
N ILE A 723 28.68 -7.53 -54.04
CA ILE A 723 28.58 -6.11 -54.44
C ILE A 723 27.20 -5.58 -54.08
#